data_AF-A0AA40T037-F1
#
_entry.id   AF-A0AA40T037-F1
#
_cell.length_a   1.000
_cell.length_b   1.000
_cell.length_c   1.000
_cell.angle_alpha   90.00
_cell.angle_beta   90.00
_cell.angle_gamma   90.00
#
_symmetry.space_group_name_H-M   'P 1'
#
loop_
_entity.id
_entity.type
_entity.pdbx_description
1 polymer ?
#
loop_
_entity_poly.entity_id
_entity_poly.type
_entity_poly.pdbx_seq_one_letter_code
_entity_poly.pdbx_strand_id
1 'polypeptide(L)'
;MVSTQYRCKNERRRNEVRKRKDADGLPILNGIDYLEVATDQKTLFVHFIHILEQNTLTIENIQVRRLEGTTVIEVPIESVSASSRLLTIMVTAPKDVFTYTMRLVEAFGNEKPPTGFDSQLAQVEFLFQVADLSEFDCKTPTEPTEKPPLPPVIDYLAKDYTSFRQLMLDRLAVTMPHWQERSPADLGIMLVELVAYKADYLSYFQDAVATEAYLGTARKRVSVRRHARLLNYPMHDGCNARTWLTLRVNQPVTLPDRNTAKIRFLTNVPGLPSILSEKEFDIAINRGAQVFEAMEDTKLDPVCNEIHFYTWSDLTCVLPTGAIAATLKDETGKLAQLLQPGTVLIIEEVKGAQSGEPADADLTHRHVVRLTKVTSDRDPLEDVSLVEIEWSQEDALPFPITISQMVGDRPIYNISIVRGNVILVDHGYTVDGSERMLDWVSAKNRYRARLRERPLTQQGRVRDFRFDPTASAAAVWKWEMRDVMPAIFLEEQDASTEEINFWYPQRDLLNSDRFAREFVVEMEDDGRAYLRFGDGQVGRQPQADATLTAIYRIGNGTAGNVGAEAIAHLFCKAWDFQEVLQANTNPIRNPLPARGGVDPEPIEQVRLYAPQAFRTLQRAVTEADYAEIVQRFPGVSRALATRRWTGSWYTIFITVDRQNGLLIDETFKQELTSFLEQFRLTGQDVEIESPSFIPLDIALKVQVAPDYFQSQVKEALLNAFSNKVLGEGRLGFFHPDNFSFGQPVYLSKVIAQAMQVTGVQSVTAKRFQRWGLPPQNELELGRIVLGRLEIARLDNDANMPGQGRLELLLEGGL
;
A
#
# COMPACT_ATOMS: atom_id res chain seq x y z
N MET A 1 37.75 -59.40 56.36
CA MET A 1 38.19 -58.78 55.09
C MET A 1 36.95 -58.30 54.38
N VAL A 2 36.84 -57.00 54.14
CA VAL A 2 35.62 -56.37 53.60
C VAL A 2 35.61 -56.60 52.09
N SER A 3 34.86 -57.57 51.59
CA SER A 3 34.65 -57.71 50.14
C SER A 3 33.72 -56.59 49.67
N THR A 4 34.16 -55.80 48.69
CA THR A 4 33.32 -54.74 48.11
C THR A 4 32.31 -55.37 47.16
N GLN A 5 31.03 -55.22 47.49
CA GLN A 5 29.92 -55.70 46.65
C GLN A 5 29.56 -54.66 45.60
N TYR A 6 29.60 -55.05 44.32
CA TYR A 6 29.16 -54.22 43.19
C TYR A 6 27.76 -54.64 42.77
N ARG A 7 26.80 -53.69 42.76
CA ARG A 7 25.39 -53.94 42.43
C ARG A 7 24.99 -53.22 41.14
N CYS A 8 24.05 -53.79 40.40
CA CYS A 8 23.42 -53.10 39.27
C CYS A 8 22.69 -51.82 39.74
N LYS A 9 22.77 -50.74 38.96
CA LYS A 9 22.31 -49.38 39.34
C LYS A 9 20.79 -49.22 39.58
N ASN A 10 19.96 -50.26 39.36
CA ASN A 10 18.49 -50.17 39.44
C ASN A 10 17.90 -51.10 40.53
N GLU A 11 17.87 -50.63 41.77
CA GLU A 11 17.41 -51.40 42.93
C GLU A 11 15.93 -51.80 42.86
N ARG A 12 15.07 -50.95 42.28
CA ARG A 12 13.64 -51.23 42.10
C ARG A 12 13.41 -52.40 41.14
N ARG A 13 14.11 -52.42 39.99
CA ARG A 13 13.98 -53.50 38.99
C ARG A 13 14.42 -54.86 39.56
N ARG A 14 15.47 -54.87 40.37
CA ARG A 14 15.95 -56.08 41.06
C ARG A 14 14.92 -56.68 42.02
N ASN A 15 14.20 -55.84 42.76
CA ASN A 15 13.12 -56.27 43.64
C ASN A 15 11.92 -56.84 42.87
N GLU A 16 11.61 -56.30 41.69
CA GLU A 16 10.55 -56.84 40.82
C GLU A 16 10.91 -58.20 40.22
N VAL A 17 12.14 -58.37 39.72
CA VAL A 17 12.64 -59.66 39.20
C VAL A 17 12.65 -60.73 40.30
N ARG A 18 12.95 -60.35 41.55
CA ARG A 18 12.89 -61.27 42.71
C ARG A 18 11.48 -61.76 43.03
N LYS A 19 10.44 -60.97 42.75
CA LYS A 19 9.04 -61.28 43.07
C LYS A 19 8.29 -62.00 41.93
N ARG A 20 8.74 -61.89 40.69
CA ARG A 20 8.02 -62.36 39.50
C ARG A 20 8.24 -63.86 39.26
N LYS A 21 7.17 -64.65 39.43
CA LYS A 21 7.13 -66.11 39.27
C LYS A 21 6.04 -66.52 38.27
N ASP A 22 6.22 -67.65 37.58
CA ASP A 22 5.22 -68.25 36.69
C ASP A 22 4.09 -68.94 37.47
N ALA A 23 3.15 -69.55 36.73
CA ALA A 23 1.98 -70.21 37.30
C ALA A 23 2.33 -71.40 38.22
N ASP A 24 3.53 -71.99 38.07
CA ASP A 24 4.02 -73.12 38.87
C ASP A 24 4.94 -72.67 40.03
N GLY A 25 5.08 -71.35 40.23
CA GLY A 25 5.84 -70.76 41.34
C GLY A 25 7.36 -70.70 41.10
N LEU A 26 7.82 -70.97 39.88
CA LEU A 26 9.20 -70.87 39.43
C LEU A 26 9.52 -69.44 38.93
N PRO A 27 10.75 -68.95 39.08
CA PRO A 27 11.11 -67.61 38.65
C PRO A 27 11.11 -67.46 37.13
N ILE A 28 10.43 -66.43 36.60
CA ILE A 28 10.30 -66.20 35.14
C ILE A 28 11.60 -65.66 34.52
N LEU A 29 12.32 -64.81 35.27
CA LEU A 29 13.55 -64.16 34.82
C LEU A 29 14.58 -64.17 35.95
N ASN A 30 15.84 -64.38 35.60
CA ASN A 30 16.99 -64.26 36.50
C ASN A 30 17.82 -63.01 36.16
N GLY A 31 18.73 -62.62 37.05
CA GLY A 31 19.59 -61.45 36.88
C GLY A 31 20.68 -61.41 37.95
N ILE A 32 21.71 -60.61 37.71
CA ILE A 32 22.83 -60.41 38.64
C ILE A 32 22.33 -59.59 39.83
N ASP A 33 22.45 -60.15 41.03
CA ASP A 33 22.14 -59.47 42.30
C ASP A 33 23.30 -58.55 42.70
N TYR A 34 24.50 -59.13 42.77
CA TYR A 34 25.76 -58.42 43.01
C TYR A 34 26.97 -59.26 42.55
N LEU A 35 28.10 -58.59 42.38
CA LEU A 35 29.40 -59.18 42.08
C LEU A 35 30.40 -58.83 43.18
N GLU A 36 31.17 -59.82 43.61
CA GLU A 36 32.31 -59.67 44.52
C GLU A 36 33.60 -60.08 43.81
N VAL A 37 34.66 -59.32 44.07
CA VAL A 37 36.01 -59.66 43.59
C VAL A 37 36.77 -60.32 44.74
N ALA A 38 37.35 -61.49 44.46
CA ALA A 38 38.16 -62.20 45.44
C ALA A 38 39.48 -61.46 45.73
N THR A 39 40.08 -61.76 46.88
CA THR A 39 41.36 -61.15 47.30
C THR A 39 42.54 -61.49 46.39
N ASP A 40 42.43 -62.55 45.56
CA ASP A 40 43.42 -62.90 44.54
C ASP A 40 43.38 -61.99 43.30
N GLN A 41 42.35 -61.13 43.19
CA GLN A 41 42.10 -60.21 42.06
C GLN A 41 41.98 -60.92 40.70
N LYS A 42 41.71 -62.22 40.69
CA LYS A 42 41.54 -63.04 39.48
C LYS A 42 40.21 -63.77 39.46
N THR A 43 39.63 -63.99 40.64
CA THR A 43 38.37 -64.70 40.79
C THR A 43 37.22 -63.71 41.03
N LEU A 44 36.18 -63.80 40.21
CA LEU A 44 34.94 -63.03 40.35
C LEU A 44 33.84 -63.96 40.83
N PHE A 45 33.16 -63.55 41.90
CA PHE A 45 32.00 -64.22 42.48
C PHE A 45 30.73 -63.44 42.09
N VAL A 46 29.98 -63.96 41.13
CA VAL A 46 28.75 -63.32 40.64
C VAL A 46 27.54 -64.02 41.24
N HIS A 47 26.79 -63.30 42.05
CA HIS A 47 25.60 -63.80 42.72
C HIS A 47 24.34 -63.43 41.94
N PHE A 48 23.50 -64.41 41.70
CA PHE A 48 22.22 -64.27 40.98
C PHE A 48 21.03 -64.21 41.93
N ILE A 49 19.96 -63.56 41.48
CA ILE A 49 18.72 -63.39 42.25
C ILE A 49 18.05 -64.75 42.51
N HIS A 50 18.01 -65.63 41.50
CA HIS A 50 17.43 -66.97 41.56
C HIS A 50 18.46 -68.06 41.23
N ILE A 51 18.15 -69.32 41.58
CA ILE A 51 19.04 -70.47 41.38
C ILE A 51 19.20 -70.77 39.88
N LEU A 52 20.42 -71.09 39.43
CA LEU A 52 20.79 -71.32 38.02
C LEU A 52 20.40 -72.72 37.49
N GLU A 53 19.56 -73.48 38.19
CA GLU A 53 19.27 -74.92 37.93
C GLU A 53 18.69 -75.24 36.54
N GLN A 54 18.23 -74.25 35.75
CA GLN A 54 17.73 -74.44 34.38
C GLN A 54 18.62 -73.82 33.28
N ASN A 55 19.64 -73.01 33.62
CA ASN A 55 20.44 -72.26 32.63
C ASN A 55 21.94 -72.52 32.86
N THR A 56 22.51 -73.49 32.14
CA THR A 56 23.95 -73.80 32.22
C THR A 56 24.75 -72.70 31.50
N LEU A 57 25.28 -71.74 32.26
CA LEU A 57 26.17 -70.71 31.72
C LEU A 57 27.57 -71.30 31.47
N THR A 58 28.09 -71.13 30.27
CA THR A 58 29.45 -71.52 29.88
C THR A 58 30.34 -70.28 29.70
N ILE A 59 31.63 -70.48 29.42
CA ILE A 59 32.58 -69.38 29.14
C ILE A 59 32.08 -68.49 28.00
N GLU A 60 31.42 -69.05 27.00
CA GLU A 60 30.91 -68.31 25.83
C GLU A 60 29.79 -67.32 26.17
N ASN A 61 29.16 -67.46 27.34
CA ASN A 61 28.04 -66.62 27.76
C ASN A 61 28.48 -65.42 28.60
N ILE A 62 29.77 -65.22 28.81
CA ILE A 62 30.31 -64.22 29.73
C ILE A 62 31.33 -63.36 29.00
N GLN A 63 31.16 -62.05 29.10
CA GLN A 63 32.09 -61.08 28.56
C GLN A 63 32.53 -60.14 29.69
N VAL A 64 33.84 -60.02 29.90
CA VAL A 64 34.41 -59.02 30.81
C VAL A 64 35.24 -58.08 29.96
N ARG A 65 34.87 -56.80 29.95
CA ARG A 65 35.54 -55.81 29.10
C ARG A 65 35.74 -54.48 29.81
N ARG A 66 36.70 -53.72 29.33
CA ARG A 66 36.93 -52.33 29.72
C ARG A 66 36.92 -51.45 28.48
N LEU A 67 36.46 -50.21 28.66
CA LEU A 67 36.53 -49.17 27.64
C LEU A 67 37.70 -48.25 27.96
N GLU A 68 38.63 -48.10 27.01
CA GLU A 68 39.66 -47.05 27.00
C GLU A 68 39.38 -46.12 25.82
N GLY A 69 38.67 -45.01 26.07
CA GLY A 69 38.18 -44.13 25.00
C GLY A 69 37.15 -44.87 24.12
N THR A 70 37.45 -45.04 22.84
CA THR A 70 36.64 -45.81 21.87
C THR A 70 37.11 -47.25 21.69
N THR A 71 38.18 -47.67 22.37
CA THR A 71 38.75 -49.01 22.24
C THR A 71 38.17 -49.94 23.30
N VAL A 72 37.68 -51.11 22.88
CA VAL A 72 37.19 -52.16 23.77
C VAL A 72 38.32 -53.15 24.04
N ILE A 73 38.68 -53.34 25.31
CA ILE A 73 39.65 -54.34 25.75
C ILE A 73 38.88 -55.46 26.44
N GLU A 74 38.88 -56.66 25.88
CA GLU A 74 38.27 -57.85 26.49
C GLU A 74 39.28 -58.60 27.37
N VAL A 75 38.81 -59.05 28.53
CA VAL A 75 39.59 -59.84 29.48
C VAL A 75 39.30 -61.33 29.24
N PRO A 76 40.31 -62.16 28.89
CA PRO A 76 40.07 -63.57 28.62
C PRO A 76 39.68 -64.32 29.91
N ILE A 77 38.72 -65.23 29.79
CA ILE A 77 38.17 -66.03 30.89
C ILE A 77 38.82 -67.41 30.86
N GLU A 78 39.45 -67.82 31.97
CA GLU A 78 40.16 -69.10 32.10
C GLU A 78 39.20 -70.25 32.42
N SER A 79 38.24 -70.03 33.32
CA SER A 79 37.25 -71.04 33.68
C SER A 79 36.01 -70.41 34.31
N VAL A 80 34.89 -71.12 34.17
CA VAL A 80 33.58 -70.75 34.74
C VAL A 80 33.00 -71.97 35.42
N SER A 81 32.55 -71.81 36.66
CA SER A 81 31.81 -72.84 37.39
C SER A 81 30.59 -72.24 38.06
N ALA A 82 29.42 -72.85 37.85
CA ALA A 82 28.16 -72.43 38.45
C ALA A 82 27.74 -73.40 39.56
N SER A 83 27.33 -72.87 40.72
CA SER A 83 26.76 -73.65 41.81
C SER A 83 25.64 -72.87 42.49
N SER A 84 24.43 -73.42 42.48
CA SER A 84 23.22 -72.80 43.01
C SER A 84 22.98 -71.37 42.46
N ARG A 85 23.19 -70.32 43.26
CA ARG A 85 23.04 -68.90 42.87
C ARG A 85 24.36 -68.21 42.56
N LEU A 86 25.48 -68.92 42.66
CA LEU A 86 26.81 -68.36 42.53
C LEU A 86 27.47 -68.85 41.24
N LEU A 87 28.01 -67.91 40.47
CA LEU A 87 28.86 -68.16 39.33
C LEU A 87 30.26 -67.66 39.66
N THR A 88 31.21 -68.58 39.69
CA THR A 88 32.63 -68.28 39.90
C THR A 88 33.31 -68.22 38.55
N ILE A 89 33.95 -67.09 38.26
CA ILE A 89 34.64 -66.82 37.00
C ILE A 89 36.09 -66.54 37.33
N MET A 90 37.02 -67.31 36.77
CA MET A 90 38.45 -66.98 36.81
C MET A 90 38.86 -66.30 35.51
N VAL A 91 39.51 -65.14 35.62
CA VAL A 91 39.96 -64.35 34.47
C VAL A 91 41.47 -64.20 34.44
N THR A 92 41.99 -63.98 33.23
CA THR A 92 43.41 -63.72 32.98
C THR A 92 43.70 -62.25 33.29
N ALA A 93 44.50 -61.99 34.32
CA ALA A 93 44.54 -60.70 35.01
C ALA A 93 45.02 -59.49 34.18
N PRO A 94 44.37 -58.32 34.40
CA PRO A 94 45.01 -57.01 34.50
C PRO A 94 44.91 -56.49 35.95
N LYS A 95 46.06 -56.34 36.64
CA LYS A 95 46.13 -55.72 37.98
C LYS A 95 46.18 -54.19 37.86
N ASP A 96 45.05 -53.58 37.54
CA ASP A 96 44.92 -52.13 37.43
C ASP A 96 43.70 -51.58 38.19
N VAL A 97 43.65 -50.25 38.31
CA VAL A 97 42.65 -49.52 39.09
C VAL A 97 41.47 -49.02 38.25
N PHE A 98 41.24 -49.62 37.08
CA PHE A 98 40.21 -49.15 36.14
C PHE A 98 38.89 -49.91 36.29
N THR A 99 37.79 -49.29 35.87
CA THR A 99 36.46 -49.88 35.92
C THR A 99 36.25 -50.86 34.76
N TYR A 100 35.90 -52.09 35.10
CA TYR A 100 35.52 -53.15 34.16
C TYR A 100 34.01 -53.33 34.16
N THR A 101 33.46 -53.78 33.04
CA THR A 101 32.06 -54.20 32.91
C THR A 101 32.03 -55.68 32.61
N MET A 102 31.39 -56.45 33.50
CA MET A 102 31.00 -57.83 33.22
C MET A 102 29.58 -57.85 32.66
N ARG A 103 29.34 -58.62 31.60
CA ARG A 103 28.04 -58.79 30.95
C ARG A 103 27.77 -60.26 30.61
N LEU A 104 26.51 -60.66 30.69
CA LEU A 104 26.00 -61.93 30.19
C LEU A 104 25.53 -61.76 28.74
N VAL A 105 25.99 -62.65 27.88
CA VAL A 105 25.73 -62.65 26.44
C VAL A 105 25.23 -64.01 25.98
N GLU A 106 24.36 -64.04 24.97
CA GLU A 106 23.79 -65.25 24.39
C GLU A 106 24.89 -66.09 23.71
N ALA A 107 25.76 -65.42 22.96
CA ALA A 107 26.97 -65.97 22.36
C ALA A 107 27.98 -64.86 22.09
N PHE A 108 29.26 -65.19 21.91
CA PHE A 108 30.31 -64.21 21.60
C PHE A 108 29.96 -63.41 20.33
N GLY A 109 29.92 -62.07 20.44
CA GLY A 109 29.50 -61.17 19.36
C GLY A 109 28.00 -60.82 19.31
N ASN A 110 27.16 -61.45 20.14
CA ASN A 110 25.74 -61.08 20.30
C ASN A 110 25.50 -60.56 21.72
N GLU A 111 25.39 -59.23 21.87
CA GLU A 111 25.28 -58.56 23.17
C GLU A 111 23.92 -58.76 23.89
N LYS A 112 23.00 -59.55 23.33
CA LYS A 112 21.75 -59.89 24.01
C LYS A 112 22.00 -60.89 25.14
N PRO A 113 21.31 -60.81 26.28
CA PRO A 113 21.45 -61.79 27.35
C PRO A 113 20.85 -63.16 26.93
N PRO A 114 21.33 -64.28 27.52
CA PRO A 114 20.73 -65.59 27.31
C PRO A 114 19.24 -65.63 27.69
N THR A 115 18.49 -66.55 27.08
CA THR A 115 17.04 -66.70 27.36
C THR A 115 16.80 -66.96 28.86
N GLY A 116 15.85 -66.24 29.45
CA GLY A 116 15.54 -66.32 30.88
C GLY A 116 16.31 -65.33 31.77
N PHE A 117 17.12 -64.41 31.21
CA PHE A 117 17.76 -63.32 31.96
C PHE A 117 17.17 -61.93 31.62
N ASP A 118 17.06 -61.05 32.62
CA ASP A 118 16.62 -59.66 32.43
C ASP A 118 17.74 -58.80 31.79
N SER A 119 17.40 -58.05 30.74
CA SER A 119 18.37 -57.28 29.95
C SER A 119 19.04 -56.12 30.67
N GLN A 120 18.44 -55.59 31.74
CA GLN A 120 19.05 -54.52 32.54
C GLN A 120 19.87 -55.06 33.70
N LEU A 121 19.59 -56.28 34.17
CA LEU A 121 20.31 -56.96 35.24
C LEU A 121 21.35 -57.98 34.73
N ALA A 122 21.67 -57.92 33.44
CA ALA A 122 22.66 -58.78 32.78
C ALA A 122 24.08 -58.19 32.74
N GLN A 123 24.33 -57.02 33.33
CA GLN A 123 25.65 -56.39 33.37
C GLN A 123 25.94 -55.69 34.70
N VAL A 124 27.21 -55.70 35.12
CA VAL A 124 27.68 -55.02 36.35
C VAL A 124 29.07 -54.41 36.14
N GLU A 125 29.26 -53.19 36.64
CA GLU A 125 30.55 -52.48 36.63
C GLU A 125 31.28 -52.73 37.95
N PHE A 126 32.59 -53.05 37.91
CA PHE A 126 33.40 -53.37 39.08
C PHE A 126 34.88 -52.97 38.89
N LEU A 127 35.67 -53.01 39.97
CA LEU A 127 37.12 -52.75 39.97
C LEU A 127 37.85 -53.95 40.56
N PHE A 128 39.03 -54.31 40.02
CA PHE A 128 39.83 -55.42 40.55
C PHE A 128 40.58 -55.06 41.84
N GLN A 129 41.00 -53.80 42.00
CA GLN A 129 41.74 -53.34 43.17
C GLN A 129 40.90 -52.40 44.04
N VAL A 130 40.46 -52.91 45.20
CA VAL A 130 39.89 -52.10 46.28
C VAL A 130 41.08 -51.56 47.08
N ALA A 131 41.43 -50.29 46.89
CA ALA A 131 42.58 -49.70 47.56
C ALA A 131 42.30 -49.50 49.06
N ASP A 132 43.04 -50.24 49.90
CA ASP A 132 43.37 -49.84 51.27
C ASP A 132 44.24 -48.58 51.16
N LEU A 133 43.68 -47.43 51.52
CA LEU A 133 44.42 -46.18 51.67
C LEU A 133 44.32 -45.74 53.14
N SER A 134 44.97 -46.49 54.02
CA SER A 134 45.41 -45.98 55.33
C SER A 134 46.93 -46.05 55.38
N GLU A 135 47.54 -44.97 55.88
CA GLU A 135 48.99 -44.79 56.10
C GLU A 135 49.78 -44.27 54.89
N PHE A 136 49.59 -42.99 54.57
CA PHE A 136 50.72 -42.13 54.22
C PHE A 136 50.64 -40.81 55.01
N ASP A 137 51.81 -40.46 55.54
CA ASP A 137 52.09 -39.45 56.54
C ASP A 137 51.74 -38.01 56.13
N CYS A 138 51.37 -37.24 57.14
CA CYS A 138 50.81 -35.90 57.08
C CYS A 138 51.70 -34.89 56.34
N LYS A 139 51.19 -34.33 55.24
CA LYS A 139 51.48 -32.94 54.87
C LYS A 139 50.34 -32.06 55.39
N THR A 140 50.70 -31.13 56.25
CA THR A 140 49.87 -30.04 56.79
C THR A 140 48.91 -29.51 55.73
N PRO A 141 47.62 -29.28 56.04
CA PRO A 141 46.63 -28.87 55.06
C PRO A 141 47.10 -27.58 54.41
N THR A 142 47.50 -27.69 53.15
CA THR A 142 47.54 -26.52 52.27
C THR A 142 46.08 -26.29 51.90
N GLU A 143 45.59 -25.08 52.18
CA GLU A 143 44.25 -24.64 51.77
C GLU A 143 43.94 -25.14 50.36
N PRO A 144 42.70 -25.58 50.08
CA PRO A 144 42.37 -26.09 48.77
C PRO A 144 42.62 -24.97 47.76
N THR A 145 43.63 -25.12 46.90
CA THR A 145 43.71 -24.34 45.69
C THR A 145 42.43 -24.63 44.91
N GLU A 146 41.59 -23.61 44.83
CA GLU A 146 40.33 -23.62 44.10
C GLU A 146 40.48 -24.38 42.78
N LYS A 147 39.63 -25.38 42.57
CA LYS A 147 39.38 -25.86 41.20
C LYS A 147 39.13 -24.61 40.34
N PRO A 148 39.79 -24.46 39.17
CA PRO A 148 39.47 -23.33 38.30
C PRO A 148 37.95 -23.39 38.05
N PRO A 149 37.22 -22.34 38.42
CA PRO A 149 35.77 -22.36 38.27
C PRO A 149 35.45 -22.53 36.80
N LEU A 150 34.48 -23.41 36.51
CA LEU A 150 33.99 -23.63 35.15
C LEU A 150 33.63 -22.26 34.55
N PRO A 151 33.99 -22.00 33.28
CA PRO A 151 33.64 -20.74 32.66
C PRO A 151 32.12 -20.57 32.73
N PRO A 152 31.62 -19.37 33.07
CA PRO A 152 30.19 -19.14 33.16
C PRO A 152 29.57 -19.37 31.79
N VAL A 153 28.40 -20.04 31.77
CA VAL A 153 27.62 -20.22 30.54
C VAL A 153 27.14 -18.85 30.10
N ILE A 154 27.65 -18.34 28.98
CA ILE A 154 27.19 -17.10 28.38
C ILE A 154 25.89 -17.39 27.64
N ASP A 155 24.77 -16.94 28.21
CA ASP A 155 23.49 -16.92 27.50
C ASP A 155 23.43 -15.69 26.58
N TYR A 156 23.57 -15.92 25.28
CA TYR A 156 23.58 -14.86 24.26
C TYR A 156 22.20 -14.21 24.03
N LEU A 157 21.12 -14.75 24.61
CA LEU A 157 19.77 -14.19 24.56
C LEU A 157 19.47 -13.31 25.79
N ALA A 158 20.26 -13.42 26.86
CA ALA A 158 20.06 -12.70 28.11
C ALA A 158 20.67 -11.29 28.02
N LYS A 159 19.87 -10.34 27.50
CA LYS A 159 20.28 -8.99 27.09
C LYS A 159 19.73 -7.86 27.96
N ASP A 160 19.30 -8.15 29.20
CA ASP A 160 18.83 -7.13 30.14
C ASP A 160 19.89 -6.79 31.20
N TYR A 161 19.69 -5.67 31.91
CA TYR A 161 20.60 -5.21 32.97
C TYR A 161 20.94 -6.31 33.98
N THR A 162 19.92 -7.04 34.46
CA THR A 162 20.09 -8.07 35.50
C THR A 162 20.96 -9.21 34.99
N SER A 163 20.74 -9.64 33.76
CA SER A 163 21.49 -10.71 33.11
C SER A 163 22.93 -10.29 32.83
N PHE A 164 23.15 -9.07 32.33
CA PHE A 164 24.51 -8.55 32.13
C PHE A 164 25.27 -8.42 33.44
N ARG A 165 24.62 -7.91 34.49
CA ARG A 165 25.20 -7.81 35.84
C ARG A 165 25.56 -9.19 36.38
N GLN A 166 24.65 -10.16 36.28
CA GLN A 166 24.89 -11.53 36.72
C GLN A 166 26.05 -12.18 35.96
N LEU A 167 26.06 -12.06 34.63
CA LEU A 167 27.13 -12.59 33.78
C LEU A 167 28.49 -11.99 34.12
N MET A 168 28.55 -10.67 34.34
CA MET A 168 29.78 -9.99 34.72
C MET A 168 30.27 -10.41 36.12
N LEU A 169 29.37 -10.55 37.10
CA LEU A 169 29.71 -11.03 38.44
C LEU A 169 30.17 -12.49 38.42
N ASP A 170 29.49 -13.36 37.67
CA ASP A 170 29.86 -14.76 37.50
C ASP A 170 31.24 -14.88 36.82
N ARG A 171 31.52 -14.00 35.86
CA ARG A 171 32.85 -13.93 35.22
C ARG A 171 33.92 -13.41 36.16
N LEU A 172 33.63 -12.37 36.95
CA LEU A 172 34.56 -11.80 37.93
C LEU A 172 34.87 -12.80 39.05
N ALA A 173 33.91 -13.61 39.48
CA ALA A 173 34.13 -14.70 40.42
C ALA A 173 35.18 -15.71 39.91
N VAL A 174 35.29 -15.88 38.59
CA VAL A 174 36.28 -16.76 37.94
C VAL A 174 37.62 -16.07 37.73
N THR A 175 37.61 -14.83 37.25
CA THR A 175 38.84 -14.11 36.88
C THR A 175 39.54 -13.42 38.04
N MET A 176 38.80 -13.08 39.10
CA MET A 176 39.27 -12.37 40.28
C MET A 176 38.72 -13.02 41.56
N PRO A 177 39.07 -14.28 41.87
CA PRO A 177 38.49 -15.04 42.99
C PRO A 177 38.71 -14.39 44.36
N HIS A 178 39.75 -13.57 44.51
CA HIS A 178 40.03 -12.82 45.73
C HIS A 178 39.09 -11.63 45.97
N TRP A 179 38.30 -11.20 44.97
CA TRP A 179 37.31 -10.13 45.12
C TRP A 179 35.95 -10.72 45.55
N GLN A 180 35.72 -10.74 46.87
CA GLN A 180 34.54 -11.35 47.49
C GLN A 180 33.44 -10.35 47.87
N GLU A 181 33.65 -9.05 47.64
CA GLU A 181 32.71 -8.01 48.03
C GLU A 181 31.38 -8.13 47.27
N ARG A 182 30.26 -7.92 47.96
CA ARG A 182 28.89 -8.05 47.45
C ARG A 182 27.98 -6.90 47.88
N SER A 183 28.50 -5.96 48.67
CA SER A 183 27.78 -4.78 49.13
C SER A 183 27.44 -3.86 47.94
N PRO A 184 26.18 -3.38 47.84
CA PRO A 184 25.82 -2.34 46.87
C PRO A 184 26.61 -1.03 47.03
N ALA A 185 27.21 -0.79 48.20
CA ALA A 185 28.02 0.40 48.46
C ALA A 185 29.49 0.25 48.01
N ASP A 186 29.89 -0.93 47.51
CA ASP A 186 31.24 -1.18 47.01
C ASP A 186 31.49 -0.52 45.65
N LEU A 187 32.70 0.01 45.46
CA LEU A 187 33.11 0.66 44.22
C LEU A 187 33.17 -0.34 43.05
N GLY A 188 33.61 -1.58 43.30
CA GLY A 188 33.68 -2.63 42.28
C GLY A 188 32.29 -3.05 41.80
N ILE A 189 31.35 -3.23 42.74
CA ILE A 189 29.94 -3.49 42.41
C ILE A 189 29.35 -2.31 41.63
N MET A 190 29.57 -1.07 42.06
CA MET A 190 29.12 0.12 41.34
C MET A 190 29.65 0.17 39.90
N LEU A 191 30.92 -0.18 39.66
CA LEU A 191 31.49 -0.23 38.31
C LEU A 191 30.84 -1.32 37.46
N VAL A 192 30.61 -2.52 38.02
CA VAL A 192 29.90 -3.60 37.31
C VAL A 192 28.50 -3.16 36.94
N GLU A 193 27.79 -2.49 37.84
CA GLU A 193 26.45 -1.97 37.59
C GLU A 193 26.44 -0.89 36.51
N LEU A 194 27.44 0.00 36.47
CA LEU A 194 27.59 1.00 35.43
C LEU A 194 27.85 0.36 34.06
N VAL A 195 28.71 -0.66 33.99
CA VAL A 195 29.00 -1.39 32.74
C VAL A 195 27.78 -2.20 32.29
N ALA A 196 27.08 -2.88 33.21
CA ALA A 196 25.84 -3.60 32.92
C ALA A 196 24.76 -2.66 32.39
N TYR A 197 24.58 -1.48 33.00
CA TYR A 197 23.68 -0.45 32.49
C TYR A 197 24.07 0.01 31.07
N LYS A 198 25.37 0.23 30.81
CA LYS A 198 25.82 0.63 29.48
C LYS A 198 25.65 -0.48 28.45
N ALA A 199 25.84 -1.74 28.84
CA ALA A 199 25.65 -2.92 27.99
C ALA A 199 24.17 -3.09 27.62
N ASP A 200 23.26 -2.99 28.60
CA ASP A 200 21.81 -3.00 28.37
C ASP A 200 21.39 -1.87 27.41
N TYR A 201 21.86 -0.65 27.67
CA TYR A 201 21.59 0.50 26.80
C TYR A 201 22.10 0.33 25.36
N LEU A 202 23.31 -0.22 25.18
CA LEU A 202 23.85 -0.53 23.85
C LEU A 202 23.12 -1.68 23.18
N SER A 203 22.71 -2.70 23.93
CA SER A 203 21.93 -3.84 23.44
C SER A 203 20.57 -3.38 22.93
N TYR A 204 19.86 -2.56 23.70
CA TYR A 204 18.63 -1.91 23.27
C TYR A 204 18.83 -1.11 21.97
N PHE A 205 19.92 -0.35 21.85
CA PHE A 205 20.22 0.38 20.62
C PHE A 205 20.47 -0.53 19.43
N GLN A 206 21.18 -1.64 19.60
CA GLN A 206 21.41 -2.62 18.54
C GLN A 206 20.10 -3.22 18.06
N ASP A 207 19.22 -3.62 18.98
CA ASP A 207 17.92 -4.20 18.65
C ASP A 207 17.00 -3.15 17.98
N ALA A 208 17.05 -1.90 18.42
CA ALA A 208 16.33 -0.79 17.78
C ALA A 208 16.82 -0.54 16.35
N VAL A 209 18.14 -0.54 16.11
CA VAL A 209 18.71 -0.37 14.77
C VAL A 209 18.40 -1.58 13.88
N ALA A 210 18.51 -2.80 14.41
CA ALA A 210 18.18 -4.03 13.68
C ALA A 210 16.71 -4.08 13.28
N THR A 211 15.81 -3.59 14.14
CA THR A 211 14.38 -3.45 13.84
C THR A 211 14.16 -2.52 12.64
N GLU A 212 14.89 -1.41 12.56
CA GLU A 212 14.77 -0.45 11.44
C GLU A 212 15.48 -0.88 10.14
N ALA A 213 16.32 -1.92 10.19
CA ALA A 213 17.17 -2.34 9.08
C ALA A 213 16.40 -3.03 7.93
N TYR A 214 15.20 -3.55 8.18
CA TYR A 214 14.40 -4.26 7.18
C TYR A 214 13.00 -3.66 7.04
N LEU A 215 12.47 -3.61 5.82
CA LEU A 215 11.15 -3.05 5.53
C LEU A 215 10.03 -3.71 6.38
N GLY A 216 10.10 -5.03 6.56
CA GLY A 216 9.09 -5.79 7.31
C GLY A 216 9.09 -5.54 8.82
N THR A 217 10.21 -5.07 9.39
CA THR A 217 10.36 -4.85 10.84
C THR A 217 10.42 -3.37 11.23
N ALA A 218 10.76 -2.48 10.28
CA ALA A 218 10.99 -1.06 10.55
C ALA A 218 9.75 -0.36 11.08
N ARG A 219 9.86 0.34 12.21
CA ARG A 219 8.73 0.98 12.89
C ARG A 219 8.65 2.47 12.60
N LYS A 220 9.76 3.12 12.22
CA LYS A 220 9.74 4.55 11.87
C LYS A 220 9.29 4.76 10.43
N ARG A 221 8.41 5.74 10.23
CA ARG A 221 7.90 6.13 8.91
C ARG A 221 9.03 6.49 7.96
N VAL A 222 10.04 7.23 8.47
CA VAL A 222 11.21 7.64 7.68
C VAL A 222 12.06 6.44 7.23
N SER A 223 12.25 5.43 8.08
CA SER A 223 12.99 4.21 7.71
C SER A 223 12.24 3.44 6.62
N VAL A 224 10.93 3.25 6.80
CA VAL A 224 10.05 2.56 5.84
C VAL A 224 10.07 3.28 4.49
N ARG A 225 9.96 4.61 4.48
CA ARG A 225 10.08 5.43 3.26
C ARG A 225 11.41 5.18 2.53
N ARG A 226 12.52 5.17 3.27
CA ARG A 226 13.85 4.96 2.69
C ARG A 226 14.00 3.56 2.09
N HIS A 227 13.47 2.52 2.74
CA HIS A 227 13.41 1.16 2.20
C HIS A 227 12.51 1.08 0.97
N ALA A 228 11.31 1.65 1.03
CA ALA A 228 10.37 1.69 -0.08
C ALA A 228 10.96 2.40 -1.32
N ARG A 229 11.75 3.45 -1.10
CA ARG A 229 12.48 4.14 -2.17
C ARG A 229 13.47 3.23 -2.91
N LEU A 230 14.12 2.28 -2.23
CA LEU A 230 15.00 1.29 -2.91
C LEU A 230 14.23 0.39 -3.88
N LEU A 231 12.92 0.26 -3.67
CA LEU A 231 12.00 -0.50 -4.52
C LEU A 231 11.29 0.39 -5.54
N ASN A 232 11.72 1.65 -5.73
CA ASN A 232 11.05 2.67 -6.53
C ASN A 232 9.58 2.90 -6.14
N TYR A 233 9.23 2.69 -4.86
CA TYR A 233 7.90 2.97 -4.34
C TYR A 233 7.87 4.33 -3.62
N PRO A 234 7.21 5.36 -4.19
CA PRO A 234 7.11 6.68 -3.57
C PRO A 234 5.99 6.70 -2.52
N MET A 235 6.35 6.40 -1.27
CA MET A 235 5.44 6.55 -0.13
C MET A 235 4.97 8.01 0.01
N HIS A 236 3.65 8.24 -0.04
CA HIS A 236 3.08 9.60 0.01
C HIS A 236 2.77 10.08 1.43
N ASP A 237 2.83 11.40 1.64
CA ASP A 237 2.51 12.07 2.91
C ASP A 237 1.09 12.64 2.95
N GLY A 238 0.24 12.17 2.03
CA GLY A 238 -1.14 12.63 1.89
C GLY A 238 -1.23 13.81 0.94
N CYS A 239 -2.40 14.44 0.88
CA CYS A 239 -2.68 15.61 0.06
C CYS A 239 -3.75 16.47 0.74
N ASN A 240 -3.74 17.77 0.48
CA ASN A 240 -4.77 18.69 0.92
C ASN A 240 -6.00 18.67 -0.01
N ALA A 241 -7.14 19.05 0.54
CA ALA A 241 -8.39 19.19 -0.20
C ALA A 241 -8.49 20.55 -0.92
N ARG A 242 -9.33 20.63 -1.95
CA ARG A 242 -9.67 21.87 -2.67
C ARG A 242 -11.18 22.02 -2.82
N THR A 243 -11.64 23.26 -2.88
CA THR A 243 -13.03 23.59 -3.19
C THR A 243 -13.15 24.94 -3.88
N TRP A 244 -14.29 25.13 -4.54
CA TRP A 244 -14.72 26.42 -5.03
C TRP A 244 -15.57 27.12 -3.97
N LEU A 245 -15.27 28.39 -3.70
CA LEU A 245 -16.07 29.27 -2.85
C LEU A 245 -16.84 30.27 -3.71
N THR A 246 -18.02 30.65 -3.26
CA THR A 246 -18.74 31.82 -3.78
C THR A 246 -18.77 32.91 -2.72
N LEU A 247 -18.52 34.16 -3.13
CA LEU A 247 -18.66 35.31 -2.26
C LEU A 247 -19.70 36.30 -2.76
N ARG A 248 -20.43 36.91 -1.82
CA ARG A 248 -21.31 38.06 -2.10
C ARG A 248 -20.64 39.34 -1.66
N VAL A 249 -20.37 40.22 -2.63
CA VAL A 249 -19.72 41.52 -2.41
C VAL A 249 -20.66 42.68 -2.69
N ASN A 250 -20.49 43.80 -1.98
CA ASN A 250 -21.26 45.04 -2.16
C ASN A 250 -20.58 46.00 -3.16
N GLN A 251 -19.28 45.84 -3.38
CA GLN A 251 -18.50 46.66 -4.29
C GLN A 251 -17.42 45.82 -5.00
N PRO A 252 -16.94 46.24 -6.18
CA PRO A 252 -15.86 45.54 -6.88
C PRO A 252 -14.59 45.48 -6.02
N VAL A 253 -13.99 44.31 -5.92
CA VAL A 253 -12.78 44.07 -5.12
C VAL A 253 -11.90 43.03 -5.80
N THR A 254 -10.59 43.19 -5.70
CA THR A 254 -9.65 42.12 -6.08
C THR A 254 -9.15 41.46 -4.81
N LEU A 255 -9.50 40.19 -4.65
CA LEU A 255 -8.97 39.35 -3.58
C LEU A 255 -7.63 38.77 -4.03
N PRO A 256 -6.53 39.09 -3.35
CA PRO A 256 -5.23 38.57 -3.68
C PRO A 256 -5.10 37.11 -3.24
N ASP A 257 -4.12 36.45 -3.81
CA ASP A 257 -3.67 35.14 -3.38
C ASP A 257 -3.06 35.18 -1.97
N ARG A 258 -2.88 33.98 -1.43
CA ARG A 258 -2.26 33.76 -0.11
C ARG A 258 -0.85 34.31 0.04
N ASN A 259 -0.09 34.48 -1.05
CA ASN A 259 1.28 34.97 -0.97
C ASN A 259 1.29 36.49 -0.72
N THR A 260 0.26 37.19 -1.21
CA THR A 260 0.13 38.64 -1.15
C THR A 260 -0.69 39.09 0.07
N ALA A 261 -1.82 38.45 0.36
CA ALA A 261 -2.54 38.65 1.62
C ALA A 261 -3.03 37.34 2.22
N LYS A 262 -2.90 37.22 3.54
CA LYS A 262 -3.24 36.01 4.30
C LYS A 262 -4.73 35.98 4.63
N ILE A 263 -5.56 35.88 3.59
CA ILE A 263 -7.00 35.72 3.71
C ILE A 263 -7.30 34.25 3.99
N ARG A 264 -7.97 33.99 5.11
CA ARG A 264 -8.28 32.66 5.61
C ARG A 264 -9.79 32.47 5.64
N PHE A 265 -10.27 31.41 5.01
CA PHE A 265 -11.66 30.97 5.07
C PHE A 265 -11.79 29.80 6.04
N LEU A 266 -12.83 29.80 6.88
CA LEU A 266 -13.00 28.77 7.90
C LEU A 266 -14.36 28.10 7.82
N THR A 267 -14.38 26.82 8.19
CA THR A 267 -15.62 26.07 8.41
C THR A 267 -16.47 26.71 9.49
N ASN A 268 -17.79 26.64 9.32
CA ASN A 268 -18.79 27.22 10.21
C ASN A 268 -18.62 26.75 11.66
N VAL A 269 -18.48 27.70 12.56
CA VAL A 269 -18.44 27.52 14.01
C VAL A 269 -19.65 28.26 14.59
N PRO A 270 -20.63 27.53 15.16
CA PRO A 270 -21.82 28.13 15.71
C PRO A 270 -21.52 29.26 16.73
N GLY A 271 -22.16 30.40 16.53
CA GLY A 271 -22.04 31.59 17.39
C GLY A 271 -20.94 32.58 17.01
N LEU A 272 -20.18 32.34 15.93
CA LEU A 272 -19.22 33.31 15.38
C LEU A 272 -19.78 34.06 14.17
N PRO A 273 -19.37 35.33 13.94
CA PRO A 273 -19.78 36.11 12.77
C PRO A 273 -19.11 35.63 11.47
N SER A 274 -19.64 35.98 10.30
CA SER A 274 -19.01 35.64 9.00
C SER A 274 -17.64 36.29 8.78
N ILE A 275 -17.34 37.40 9.44
CA ILE A 275 -16.02 38.05 9.42
C ILE A 275 -15.48 38.00 10.84
N LEU A 276 -14.36 37.30 11.04
CA LEU A 276 -13.77 37.07 12.35
C LEU A 276 -12.75 38.17 12.68
N SER A 277 -12.75 38.61 13.94
CA SER A 277 -11.61 39.27 14.55
C SER A 277 -10.50 38.26 14.89
N GLU A 278 -9.30 38.74 15.25
CA GLU A 278 -8.17 37.89 15.64
C GLU A 278 -8.51 36.97 16.83
N LYS A 279 -9.26 37.46 17.82
CA LYS A 279 -9.71 36.66 18.97
C LYS A 279 -10.69 35.56 18.56
N GLU A 280 -11.62 35.86 17.66
CA GLU A 280 -12.61 34.90 17.19
C GLU A 280 -11.99 33.84 16.27
N PHE A 281 -10.96 34.22 15.51
CA PHE A 281 -10.14 33.28 14.76
C PHE A 281 -9.49 32.26 15.70
N ASP A 282 -8.84 32.69 16.78
CA ASP A 282 -8.26 31.78 17.76
C ASP A 282 -9.30 30.85 18.41
N ILE A 283 -10.51 31.37 18.70
CA ILE A 283 -11.63 30.55 19.21
C ILE A 283 -12.04 29.50 18.18
N ALA A 284 -12.15 29.88 16.89
CA ALA A 284 -12.53 28.96 15.82
C ALA A 284 -11.51 27.83 15.67
N ILE A 285 -10.21 28.14 15.66
CA ILE A 285 -9.14 27.15 15.57
C ILE A 285 -9.17 26.19 16.77
N ASN A 286 -9.32 26.72 17.99
CA ASN A 286 -9.40 25.89 19.20
C ASN A 286 -10.64 24.98 19.23
N ARG A 287 -11.71 25.35 18.53
CA ARG A 287 -12.92 24.52 18.32
C ARG A 287 -12.79 23.54 17.15
N GLY A 288 -11.63 23.48 16.49
CA GLY A 288 -11.35 22.52 15.42
C GLY A 288 -11.79 22.97 14.02
N ALA A 289 -12.04 24.28 13.81
CA ALA A 289 -12.38 24.80 12.49
C ALA A 289 -11.26 24.51 11.48
N GLN A 290 -11.65 24.06 10.29
CA GLN A 290 -10.71 23.83 9.18
C GLN A 290 -10.53 25.12 8.40
N VAL A 291 -9.28 25.39 8.00
CA VAL A 291 -8.90 26.64 7.33
C VAL A 291 -8.53 26.38 5.88
N PHE A 292 -8.91 27.31 5.01
CA PHE A 292 -8.62 27.32 3.59
C PHE A 292 -8.05 28.68 3.18
N GLU A 293 -7.15 28.71 2.20
CA GLU A 293 -6.58 29.94 1.64
C GLU A 293 -6.80 29.99 0.13
N ALA A 294 -6.89 31.21 -0.42
CA ALA A 294 -7.02 31.43 -1.86
C ALA A 294 -5.76 30.95 -2.61
N MET A 295 -5.97 30.30 -3.75
CA MET A 295 -4.90 29.82 -4.61
C MET A 295 -4.47 30.83 -5.67
N GLU A 296 -5.33 31.80 -6.01
CA GLU A 296 -5.10 32.80 -7.06
C GLU A 296 -5.76 34.15 -6.72
N ASP A 297 -5.26 35.21 -7.36
CA ASP A 297 -5.91 36.52 -7.34
C ASP A 297 -7.25 36.42 -8.08
N THR A 298 -8.34 36.80 -7.42
CA THR A 298 -9.69 36.77 -8.01
C THR A 298 -10.33 38.15 -7.96
N LYS A 299 -10.83 38.62 -9.10
CA LYS A 299 -11.66 39.82 -9.19
C LYS A 299 -13.11 39.46 -8.90
N LEU A 300 -13.71 40.15 -7.94
CA LEU A 300 -15.11 40.02 -7.58
C LEU A 300 -15.86 41.31 -7.90
N ASP A 301 -17.10 41.17 -8.35
CA ASP A 301 -17.98 42.29 -8.68
C ASP A 301 -19.42 42.01 -8.25
N PRO A 302 -20.17 42.99 -7.70
CA PRO A 302 -21.56 42.80 -7.32
C PRO A 302 -22.46 42.29 -8.45
N VAL A 303 -22.17 42.63 -9.71
CA VAL A 303 -22.89 42.14 -10.89
C VAL A 303 -22.78 40.61 -11.03
N CYS A 304 -21.67 40.03 -10.55
CA CYS A 304 -21.39 38.59 -10.60
C CYS A 304 -21.87 37.82 -9.36
N ASN A 305 -22.55 38.47 -8.41
CA ASN A 305 -23.13 37.80 -7.24
C ASN A 305 -24.22 36.79 -7.66
N GLU A 306 -25.06 37.17 -8.62
CA GLU A 306 -26.20 36.39 -9.10
C GLU A 306 -26.45 36.77 -10.56
N ILE A 307 -26.34 35.80 -11.45
CA ILE A 307 -26.50 35.97 -12.89
C ILE A 307 -27.62 35.05 -13.36
N HIS A 308 -28.57 35.62 -14.10
CA HIS A 308 -29.74 34.89 -14.60
C HIS A 308 -29.49 34.35 -16.01
N PHE A 309 -30.03 33.16 -16.28
CA PHE A 309 -30.12 32.64 -17.64
C PHE A 309 -31.18 33.41 -18.44
N TYR A 310 -30.98 33.48 -19.75
CA TYR A 310 -31.98 33.99 -20.69
C TYR A 310 -32.69 32.82 -21.37
N THR A 311 -34.03 32.78 -21.29
CA THR A 311 -34.84 31.65 -21.78
C THR A 311 -35.45 31.87 -23.16
N TRP A 312 -35.15 32.97 -23.86
CA TRP A 312 -35.76 33.28 -25.17
C TRP A 312 -37.29 33.23 -25.16
N SER A 313 -37.88 33.77 -24.09
CA SER A 313 -39.33 33.73 -23.80
C SER A 313 -39.91 32.31 -23.63
N ASP A 314 -39.09 31.26 -23.53
CA ASP A 314 -39.54 29.91 -23.23
C ASP A 314 -39.96 29.76 -21.76
N LEU A 315 -41.18 29.25 -21.56
CA LEU A 315 -41.78 29.00 -20.25
C LEU A 315 -41.29 27.68 -19.63
N THR A 316 -40.68 26.81 -20.42
CA THR A 316 -40.17 25.49 -20.03
C THR A 316 -38.78 25.25 -20.62
N CYS A 317 -37.76 25.87 -20.02
CA CYS A 317 -36.39 25.80 -20.51
C CYS A 317 -35.52 24.90 -19.62
N VAL A 318 -34.83 23.94 -20.23
CA VAL A 318 -33.91 23.00 -19.55
C VAL A 318 -32.62 22.90 -20.35
N LEU A 319 -31.48 23.02 -19.67
CA LEU A 319 -30.18 22.67 -20.25
C LEU A 319 -30.02 21.14 -20.18
N PRO A 320 -29.80 20.44 -21.31
CA PRO A 320 -29.70 18.99 -21.31
C PRO A 320 -28.38 18.50 -20.70
N THR A 321 -28.35 17.24 -20.27
CA THR A 321 -27.10 16.54 -19.94
C THR A 321 -26.13 16.61 -21.13
N GLY A 322 -24.87 16.93 -20.84
CA GLY A 322 -23.83 17.12 -21.84
C GLY A 322 -23.77 18.53 -22.45
N ALA A 323 -24.62 19.47 -22.01
CA ALA A 323 -24.54 20.84 -22.47
C ALA A 323 -23.20 21.50 -22.14
N ILE A 324 -22.69 22.28 -23.10
CA ILE A 324 -21.41 23.02 -23.04
C ILE A 324 -21.58 24.52 -23.30
N ALA A 325 -22.82 25.00 -23.43
CA ALA A 325 -23.12 26.39 -23.74
C ALA A 325 -24.45 26.82 -23.11
N ALA A 326 -24.58 28.12 -22.82
CA ALA A 326 -25.81 28.74 -22.35
C ALA A 326 -25.84 30.24 -22.67
N THR A 327 -27.03 30.83 -22.61
CA THR A 327 -27.23 32.28 -22.75
C THR A 327 -27.57 32.91 -21.40
N LEU A 328 -26.85 33.96 -21.04
CA LEU A 328 -27.03 34.72 -19.81
C LEU A 328 -27.62 36.10 -20.12
N LYS A 329 -28.40 36.63 -19.18
CA LYS A 329 -28.99 37.97 -19.26
C LYS A 329 -28.01 39.00 -18.68
N ASP A 330 -27.62 40.00 -19.47
CA ASP A 330 -26.83 41.14 -18.98
C ASP A 330 -27.73 42.28 -18.51
N GLU A 331 -28.19 42.18 -17.26
CA GLU A 331 -29.09 43.19 -16.68
C GLU A 331 -28.45 44.56 -16.49
N THR A 332 -27.11 44.64 -16.47
CA THR A 332 -26.36 45.86 -16.14
C THR A 332 -25.59 46.44 -17.32
N GLY A 333 -25.48 45.71 -18.42
CA GLY A 333 -24.64 46.02 -19.58
C GLY A 333 -23.13 45.90 -19.31
N LYS A 334 -22.74 45.30 -18.18
CA LYS A 334 -21.34 45.15 -17.74
C LYS A 334 -20.91 43.69 -17.69
N LEU A 335 -21.83 42.73 -17.73
CA LEU A 335 -21.51 41.31 -17.55
C LEU A 335 -20.54 40.81 -18.62
N ALA A 336 -20.73 41.23 -19.88
CA ALA A 336 -19.84 40.86 -20.99
C ALA A 336 -18.38 41.33 -20.81
N GLN A 337 -18.15 42.38 -20.01
CA GLN A 337 -16.80 42.89 -19.74
C GLN A 337 -16.13 42.15 -18.58
N LEU A 338 -16.95 41.67 -17.63
CA LEU A 338 -16.51 40.97 -16.42
C LEU A 338 -16.22 39.49 -16.69
N LEU A 339 -17.00 38.85 -17.56
CA LEU A 339 -16.77 37.46 -17.98
C LEU A 339 -15.76 37.41 -19.13
N GLN A 340 -14.74 36.57 -18.99
CA GLN A 340 -13.72 36.34 -20.01
C GLN A 340 -13.46 34.83 -20.13
N PRO A 341 -12.88 34.35 -21.25
CA PRO A 341 -12.33 32.99 -21.29
C PRO A 341 -11.39 32.76 -20.10
N GLY A 342 -11.59 31.66 -19.39
CA GLY A 342 -10.91 31.33 -18.14
C GLY A 342 -11.72 31.65 -16.87
N THR A 343 -12.76 32.48 -16.93
CA THR A 343 -13.65 32.72 -15.78
C THR A 343 -14.36 31.43 -15.35
N VAL A 344 -14.46 31.22 -14.04
CA VAL A 344 -15.16 30.06 -13.46
C VAL A 344 -16.53 30.48 -12.98
N LEU A 345 -17.55 29.71 -13.33
CA LEU A 345 -18.92 29.92 -12.92
C LEU A 345 -19.44 28.69 -12.17
N ILE A 346 -20.31 28.91 -11.18
CA ILE A 346 -21.08 27.83 -10.56
C ILE A 346 -22.55 27.98 -10.97
N ILE A 347 -23.09 26.93 -11.56
CA ILE A 347 -24.51 26.80 -11.87
C ILE A 347 -25.15 26.05 -10.70
N GLU A 348 -26.18 26.63 -10.07
CA GLU A 348 -26.90 25.99 -8.96
C GLU A 348 -28.42 26.15 -9.10
N GLU A 349 -29.16 25.09 -8.78
CA GLU A 349 -30.60 25.14 -8.54
C GLU A 349 -30.88 25.85 -7.20
N VAL A 350 -31.74 26.87 -7.23
CA VAL A 350 -32.09 27.70 -6.07
C VAL A 350 -33.57 27.67 -5.73
N LYS A 351 -34.40 27.05 -6.57
CA LYS A 351 -35.82 26.78 -6.31
C LYS A 351 -36.13 25.37 -6.77
N GLY A 352 -37.00 24.64 -6.06
CA GLY A 352 -37.42 23.32 -6.50
C GLY A 352 -38.14 23.39 -7.84
N ALA A 353 -37.75 22.56 -8.82
CA ALA A 353 -38.32 22.60 -10.17
C ALA A 353 -39.86 22.42 -10.21
N GLN A 354 -40.41 21.63 -9.27
CA GLN A 354 -41.84 21.33 -9.21
C GLN A 354 -42.65 22.25 -8.31
N SER A 355 -42.03 22.90 -7.31
CA SER A 355 -42.74 23.73 -6.32
C SER A 355 -42.47 25.22 -6.51
N GLY A 356 -41.30 25.58 -7.04
CA GLY A 356 -40.80 26.95 -7.12
C GLY A 356 -40.32 27.54 -5.80
N GLU A 357 -40.37 26.76 -4.72
CA GLU A 357 -39.97 27.22 -3.40
C GLU A 357 -38.46 27.05 -3.20
N PRO A 358 -37.75 28.04 -2.63
CA PRO A 358 -36.32 27.92 -2.35
C PRO A 358 -35.94 26.79 -1.40
N ALA A 359 -36.85 26.42 -0.50
CA ALA A 359 -36.63 25.33 0.47
C ALA A 359 -36.57 23.94 -0.18
N ASP A 360 -37.14 23.79 -1.38
CA ASP A 360 -37.21 22.53 -2.12
C ASP A 360 -36.14 22.42 -3.22
N ALA A 361 -35.20 23.36 -3.28
CA ALA A 361 -34.13 23.35 -4.26
C ALA A 361 -33.23 22.11 -4.11
N ASP A 362 -32.93 21.42 -5.21
CA ASP A 362 -32.03 20.27 -5.18
C ASP A 362 -30.56 20.71 -5.07
N LEU A 363 -29.97 20.52 -3.89
CA LEU A 363 -28.57 20.87 -3.61
C LEU A 363 -27.57 20.00 -4.39
N THR A 364 -28.01 18.88 -4.98
CA THR A 364 -27.18 18.03 -5.84
C THR A 364 -27.09 18.58 -7.26
N HIS A 365 -28.00 19.47 -7.67
CA HIS A 365 -27.96 20.17 -8.94
C HIS A 365 -27.06 21.41 -8.90
N ARG A 366 -25.77 21.16 -8.63
CA ARG A 366 -24.72 22.17 -8.59
C ARG A 366 -23.54 21.71 -9.41
N HIS A 367 -23.09 22.55 -10.33
CA HIS A 367 -22.00 22.20 -11.22
C HIS A 367 -21.11 23.41 -11.49
N VAL A 368 -19.80 23.17 -11.54
CA VAL A 368 -18.80 24.21 -11.82
C VAL A 368 -18.33 24.09 -13.26
N VAL A 369 -18.21 25.21 -13.95
CA VAL A 369 -17.77 25.27 -15.34
C VAL A 369 -16.72 26.36 -15.52
N ARG A 370 -15.71 26.12 -16.36
CA ARG A 370 -14.79 27.17 -16.81
C ARG A 370 -15.08 27.58 -18.24
N LEU A 371 -15.25 28.89 -18.44
CA LEU A 371 -15.57 29.45 -19.75
C LEU A 371 -14.39 29.30 -20.71
N THR A 372 -14.68 28.85 -21.92
CA THR A 372 -13.73 28.79 -23.05
C THR A 372 -13.99 29.91 -24.04
N LYS A 373 -15.24 30.40 -24.11
CA LYS A 373 -15.65 31.48 -25.00
C LYS A 373 -16.77 32.31 -24.37
N VAL A 374 -16.71 33.62 -24.61
CA VAL A 374 -17.71 34.60 -24.16
C VAL A 374 -17.97 35.55 -25.30
N THR A 375 -19.24 35.70 -25.69
CA THR A 375 -19.67 36.62 -26.75
C THR A 375 -20.83 37.47 -26.26
N SER A 376 -20.76 38.79 -26.52
CA SER A 376 -21.87 39.70 -26.25
C SER A 376 -22.86 39.67 -27.41
N ASP A 377 -24.14 39.57 -27.11
CA ASP A 377 -25.22 39.65 -28.09
C ASP A 377 -26.36 40.54 -27.56
N ARG A 378 -27.39 40.78 -28.36
CA ARG A 378 -28.59 41.52 -27.96
C ARG A 378 -29.82 40.91 -28.62
N ASP A 379 -30.85 40.62 -27.82
CA ASP A 379 -32.14 40.23 -28.38
C ASP A 379 -32.82 41.46 -29.02
N PRO A 380 -33.06 41.47 -30.35
CA PRO A 380 -33.73 42.58 -31.02
C PRO A 380 -35.22 42.70 -30.68
N LEU A 381 -35.85 41.65 -30.13
CA LEU A 381 -37.28 41.65 -29.83
C LEU A 381 -37.59 42.29 -28.46
N GLU A 382 -36.95 41.81 -27.39
CA GLU A 382 -37.15 42.30 -26.03
C GLU A 382 -36.19 43.46 -25.67
N ASP A 383 -35.26 43.79 -26.55
CA ASP A 383 -34.21 44.80 -26.36
C ASP A 383 -33.29 44.54 -25.16
N VAL A 384 -32.99 43.26 -24.92
CA VAL A 384 -32.21 42.79 -23.77
C VAL A 384 -30.77 42.49 -24.20
N SER A 385 -29.79 42.99 -23.45
CA SER A 385 -28.37 42.63 -23.67
C SER A 385 -28.10 41.22 -23.14
N LEU A 386 -27.39 40.41 -23.92
CA LEU A 386 -27.14 39.01 -23.66
C LEU A 386 -25.63 38.71 -23.64
N VAL A 387 -25.27 37.67 -22.92
CA VAL A 387 -23.93 37.07 -22.97
C VAL A 387 -24.06 35.60 -23.27
N GLU A 388 -23.57 35.19 -24.43
CA GLU A 388 -23.42 33.78 -24.78
C GLU A 388 -22.11 33.26 -24.20
N ILE A 389 -22.20 32.12 -23.51
CA ILE A 389 -21.06 31.46 -22.90
C ILE A 389 -20.93 30.04 -23.43
N GLU A 390 -19.68 29.63 -23.66
CA GLU A 390 -19.31 28.23 -23.89
C GLU A 390 -18.26 27.83 -22.86
N TRP A 391 -18.27 26.57 -22.43
CA TRP A 391 -17.30 26.00 -21.50
C TRP A 391 -16.69 24.70 -22.02
N SER A 392 -15.66 24.20 -21.32
CA SER A 392 -14.93 23.01 -21.72
C SER A 392 -15.83 21.77 -21.80
N GLN A 393 -15.57 20.89 -22.77
CA GLN A 393 -16.23 19.58 -22.88
C GLN A 393 -16.02 18.71 -21.63
N GLU A 394 -14.90 18.88 -20.91
CA GLU A 394 -14.67 18.17 -19.64
C GLU A 394 -15.57 18.66 -18.50
N ASP A 395 -16.09 19.88 -18.60
CA ASP A 395 -17.02 20.50 -17.66
C ASP A 395 -18.48 20.38 -18.13
N ALA A 396 -18.78 19.55 -19.14
CA ALA A 396 -20.14 19.36 -19.65
C ALA A 396 -21.10 18.92 -18.53
N LEU A 397 -22.35 19.39 -18.58
CA LEU A 397 -23.32 19.15 -17.50
C LEU A 397 -23.57 17.64 -17.28
N PRO A 398 -23.38 17.10 -16.08
CA PRO A 398 -23.58 15.67 -15.81
C PRO A 398 -25.07 15.30 -15.66
N PHE A 399 -25.96 16.28 -15.47
CA PHE A 399 -27.40 16.13 -15.30
C PHE A 399 -28.12 17.31 -15.98
N PRO A 400 -29.42 17.19 -16.31
CA PRO A 400 -30.17 18.30 -16.85
C PRO A 400 -30.39 19.38 -15.80
N ILE A 401 -30.35 20.65 -16.19
CA ILE A 401 -30.58 21.80 -15.30
C ILE A 401 -31.80 22.57 -15.76
N THR A 402 -32.82 22.64 -14.90
CA THR A 402 -34.07 23.37 -15.19
C THR A 402 -33.87 24.86 -14.92
N ILE A 403 -34.10 25.69 -15.93
CA ILE A 403 -34.00 27.15 -15.84
C ILE A 403 -35.38 27.77 -15.56
N SER A 404 -36.40 27.32 -16.30
CA SER A 404 -37.79 27.74 -16.14
C SER A 404 -38.74 26.55 -16.31
N GLN A 405 -39.86 26.57 -15.59
CA GLN A 405 -40.88 25.53 -15.66
C GLN A 405 -42.28 26.07 -15.36
N MET A 406 -43.30 25.47 -15.97
CA MET A 406 -44.70 25.68 -15.63
C MET A 406 -45.12 24.75 -14.49
N VAL A 407 -45.59 25.34 -13.38
CA VAL A 407 -46.18 24.61 -12.26
C VAL A 407 -47.67 24.97 -12.17
N GLY A 408 -48.52 24.06 -12.65
CA GLY A 408 -49.91 24.38 -12.95
C GLY A 408 -49.99 25.44 -14.05
N ASP A 409 -50.72 26.53 -13.79
CA ASP A 409 -50.85 27.67 -14.72
C ASP A 409 -49.86 28.82 -14.44
N ARG A 410 -48.85 28.61 -13.57
CA ARG A 410 -47.89 29.64 -13.19
C ARG A 410 -46.50 29.34 -13.74
N PRO A 411 -45.88 30.25 -14.53
CA PRO A 411 -44.49 30.11 -14.92
C PRO A 411 -43.57 30.46 -13.76
N ILE A 412 -42.58 29.61 -13.53
CA ILE A 412 -41.54 29.81 -12.54
C ILE A 412 -40.23 30.01 -13.28
N TYR A 413 -39.60 31.16 -13.04
CA TYR A 413 -38.31 31.53 -13.61
C TYR A 413 -37.21 31.53 -12.56
N ASN A 414 -35.96 31.53 -13.03
CA ASN A 414 -34.76 31.53 -12.20
C ASN A 414 -34.80 30.36 -11.21
N ILE A 415 -35.18 29.18 -11.71
CA ILE A 415 -35.13 27.92 -10.95
C ILE A 415 -33.66 27.58 -10.68
N SER A 416 -32.85 27.70 -11.72
CA SER A 416 -31.39 27.66 -11.64
C SER A 416 -30.79 29.01 -12.02
N ILE A 417 -29.67 29.34 -11.40
CA ILE A 417 -28.93 30.60 -11.59
C ILE A 417 -27.44 30.32 -11.72
N VAL A 418 -26.68 31.37 -12.03
CA VAL A 418 -25.22 31.31 -12.13
C VAL A 418 -24.56 32.26 -11.12
N ARG A 419 -23.50 31.78 -10.48
CA ARG A 419 -22.63 32.56 -9.57
C ARG A 419 -21.29 32.80 -10.27
N GLY A 420 -20.88 34.07 -10.40
CA GLY A 420 -19.62 34.46 -11.05
C GLY A 420 -18.50 34.85 -10.09
N ASN A 421 -18.83 35.21 -8.85
CA ASN A 421 -17.85 35.50 -7.80
C ASN A 421 -17.29 34.21 -7.18
N VAL A 422 -16.57 33.44 -7.99
CA VAL A 422 -16.06 32.11 -7.64
C VAL A 422 -14.55 32.17 -7.39
N ILE A 423 -14.09 31.53 -6.30
CA ILE A 423 -12.67 31.49 -5.90
C ILE A 423 -12.22 30.06 -5.66
N LEU A 424 -11.05 29.71 -6.19
CA LEU A 424 -10.39 28.46 -5.84
C LEU A 424 -9.65 28.59 -4.51
N VAL A 425 -10.00 27.73 -3.54
CA VAL A 425 -9.29 27.63 -2.26
C VAL A 425 -8.81 26.21 -1.99
N ASP A 426 -7.72 26.11 -1.24
CA ASP A 426 -7.17 24.84 -0.80
C ASP A 426 -6.98 24.78 0.72
N HIS A 427 -7.11 23.56 1.27
CA HIS A 427 -7.05 23.31 2.70
C HIS A 427 -5.64 23.57 3.24
N GLY A 428 -5.62 24.10 4.45
CA GLY A 428 -4.44 24.53 5.17
C GLY A 428 -4.18 26.03 5.06
N TYR A 429 -3.34 26.54 5.95
CA TYR A 429 -3.00 27.95 6.00
C TYR A 429 -1.53 28.20 6.26
N THR A 430 -1.04 29.33 5.74
CA THR A 430 0.35 29.76 5.86
C THR A 430 0.58 30.32 7.26
N VAL A 431 1.60 29.80 7.93
CA VAL A 431 1.87 30.16 9.32
C VAL A 431 2.65 31.49 9.37
N ASP A 432 2.34 32.43 10.30
CA ASP A 432 2.89 33.81 10.31
C ASP A 432 4.34 33.98 10.84
N GLY A 433 5.20 34.75 10.16
CA GLY A 433 6.66 34.53 10.10
C GLY A 433 7.64 35.38 10.92
N SER A 434 7.27 36.08 12.01
CA SER A 434 8.29 36.89 12.74
C SER A 434 9.16 36.13 13.76
N GLU A 435 8.90 34.84 14.04
CA GLU A 435 9.62 34.09 15.11
C GLU A 435 10.13 32.70 14.70
N ARG A 436 10.12 32.35 13.41
CA ARG A 436 10.37 30.97 12.94
C ARG A 436 11.76 30.74 12.36
N MET A 437 12.77 31.13 13.13
CA MET A 437 14.13 30.66 12.92
C MET A 437 14.16 29.14 13.18
N LEU A 438 14.71 28.39 12.23
CA LEU A 438 15.17 27.03 12.52
C LEU A 438 16.35 27.12 13.50
N ASP A 439 16.60 26.06 14.27
CA ASP A 439 17.78 26.01 15.14
C ASP A 439 19.05 26.32 14.32
N TRP A 440 20.06 26.93 14.95
CA TRP A 440 21.30 27.31 14.28
C TRP A 440 22.00 26.11 13.61
N VAL A 441 22.62 26.33 12.46
CA VAL A 441 23.30 25.27 11.71
C VAL A 441 24.58 24.86 12.42
N SER A 442 24.56 23.68 13.04
CA SER A 442 25.71 23.15 13.77
C SER A 442 26.87 22.75 12.86
N ALA A 443 28.09 23.21 13.20
CA ALA A 443 29.32 22.82 12.50
C ALA A 443 29.78 21.37 12.81
N LYS A 444 29.29 20.74 13.89
CA LYS A 444 29.81 19.43 14.37
C LYS A 444 28.96 18.22 13.96
N ASN A 445 27.67 18.42 13.68
CA ASN A 445 26.71 17.35 13.41
C ASN A 445 25.93 17.62 12.12
N ARG A 446 25.39 16.57 11.49
CA ARG A 446 24.46 16.72 10.37
C ARG A 446 23.25 17.54 10.81
N TYR A 447 23.06 18.69 10.20
CA TYR A 447 21.95 19.59 10.47
C TYR A 447 20.61 18.93 10.10
N ARG A 448 19.73 18.79 11.09
CA ARG A 448 18.38 18.22 10.95
C ARG A 448 17.38 19.07 11.70
N ALA A 449 16.99 20.18 11.07
CA ALA A 449 16.01 21.09 11.65
C ALA A 449 14.63 20.44 11.73
N ARG A 450 13.84 20.79 12.76
CA ARG A 450 12.47 20.33 12.95
C ARG A 450 11.51 21.51 12.81
N LEU A 451 10.39 21.30 12.11
CA LEU A 451 9.31 22.29 12.08
C LEU A 451 8.54 22.31 13.41
N ARG A 452 8.14 23.51 13.83
CA ARG A 452 7.41 23.72 15.09
C ARG A 452 5.95 23.30 14.98
N GLU A 453 5.27 23.76 13.93
CA GLU A 453 3.85 23.50 13.71
C GLU A 453 3.61 22.26 12.84
N ARG A 454 2.42 21.66 13.00
CA ARG A 454 2.02 20.41 12.33
C ARG A 454 0.50 20.36 12.14
N PRO A 455 -0.01 19.53 11.23
CA PRO A 455 0.72 18.78 10.20
C PRO A 455 1.09 19.67 9.01
N LEU A 456 2.27 19.45 8.42
CA LEU A 456 2.71 20.14 7.21
C LEU A 456 1.79 19.80 6.02
N THR A 457 1.29 20.83 5.34
CA THR A 457 0.45 20.68 4.14
C THR A 457 1.23 20.00 3.01
N GLN A 458 0.66 18.94 2.45
CA GLN A 458 1.12 18.32 1.21
C GLN A 458 0.17 18.77 0.09
N GLN A 459 0.71 19.43 -0.94
CA GLN A 459 -0.10 20.07 -1.97
C GLN A 459 0.04 19.34 -3.29
N GLY A 460 -1.08 18.90 -3.86
CA GLY A 460 -1.12 18.39 -5.24
C GLY A 460 -0.65 19.47 -6.22
N ARG A 461 0.06 19.05 -7.26
CA ARG A 461 0.51 19.92 -8.36
C ARG A 461 0.14 19.29 -9.69
N VAL A 462 0.04 20.14 -10.70
CA VAL A 462 -0.12 19.72 -12.10
C VAL A 462 1.11 20.25 -12.83
N ARG A 463 2.00 19.33 -13.24
CA ARG A 463 3.35 19.69 -13.72
C ARG A 463 4.07 20.55 -12.66
N ASP A 464 4.61 21.71 -13.05
CA ASP A 464 5.29 22.64 -12.16
C ASP A 464 4.35 23.65 -11.47
N PHE A 465 3.04 23.64 -11.79
CA PHE A 465 2.08 24.61 -11.29
C PHE A 465 1.26 24.07 -10.10
N ARG A 466 0.84 24.97 -9.20
CA ARG A 466 -0.09 24.64 -8.11
C ARG A 466 -1.44 24.17 -8.67
N PHE A 467 -1.89 24.79 -9.74
CA PHE A 467 -3.01 24.39 -10.59
C PHE A 467 -2.80 25.03 -11.97
N ASP A 468 -3.44 24.47 -13.01
CA ASP A 468 -3.44 25.06 -14.34
C ASP A 468 -4.67 25.99 -14.49
N PRO A 469 -4.47 27.32 -14.61
CA PRO A 469 -5.58 28.27 -14.74
C PRO A 469 -6.30 28.20 -16.10
N THR A 470 -5.70 27.53 -17.09
CA THR A 470 -6.25 27.39 -18.44
C THR A 470 -7.02 26.09 -18.65
N ALA A 471 -6.85 25.11 -17.75
CA ALA A 471 -7.54 23.83 -17.79
C ALA A 471 -9.01 23.95 -17.31
N SER A 472 -9.80 22.90 -17.56
CA SER A 472 -11.20 22.79 -17.12
C SER A 472 -11.37 22.99 -15.60
N ALA A 473 -12.56 23.36 -15.15
CA ALA A 473 -12.85 23.45 -13.72
C ALA A 473 -12.69 22.08 -13.03
N ALA A 474 -13.05 20.99 -13.72
CA ALA A 474 -12.86 19.62 -13.26
C ALA A 474 -11.38 19.23 -13.11
N ALA A 475 -10.48 19.80 -13.91
CA ALA A 475 -9.04 19.50 -13.84
C ALA A 475 -8.39 19.90 -12.51
N VAL A 476 -9.02 20.80 -11.74
CA VAL A 476 -8.50 21.24 -10.44
C VAL A 476 -8.30 20.08 -9.46
N TRP A 477 -9.07 18.98 -9.58
CA TRP A 477 -8.95 17.78 -8.75
C TRP A 477 -8.17 16.63 -9.42
N LYS A 478 -7.61 16.86 -10.62
CA LYS A 478 -6.82 15.85 -11.35
C LYS A 478 -5.34 16.07 -11.09
N TRP A 479 -4.79 15.29 -10.16
CA TRP A 479 -3.34 15.19 -9.95
C TRP A 479 -3.01 13.76 -9.51
N GLU A 480 -1.75 13.38 -9.66
CA GLU A 480 -1.29 12.11 -9.11
C GLU A 480 -0.60 12.32 -7.77
N MET A 481 -0.63 11.30 -6.89
CA MET A 481 0.12 11.35 -5.62
C MET A 481 1.63 11.48 -5.84
N ARG A 482 2.11 11.16 -7.05
CA ARG A 482 3.50 11.38 -7.44
C ARG A 482 3.84 12.85 -7.73
N ASP A 483 2.85 13.72 -7.88
CA ASP A 483 3.04 15.15 -8.14
C ASP A 483 2.84 15.99 -6.87
N VAL A 484 2.39 15.36 -5.78
CA VAL A 484 2.21 16.02 -4.49
C VAL A 484 3.57 16.37 -3.88
N MET A 485 3.70 17.61 -3.43
CA MET A 485 4.91 18.16 -2.80
C MET A 485 4.56 18.92 -1.51
N PRO A 486 5.47 18.95 -0.52
CA PRO A 486 5.23 19.71 0.71
C PRO A 486 5.19 21.22 0.41
N ALA A 487 4.21 21.92 0.98
CA ALA A 487 4.04 23.36 0.81
C ALA A 487 4.95 24.14 1.78
N ILE A 488 6.25 24.12 1.49
CA ILE A 488 7.31 24.78 2.25
C ILE A 488 8.40 25.31 1.33
N PHE A 489 9.01 26.42 1.71
CA PHE A 489 10.31 26.87 1.21
C PHE A 489 11.08 27.51 2.37
N LEU A 490 12.40 27.63 2.23
CA LEU A 490 13.25 28.27 3.23
C LEU A 490 13.91 29.50 2.65
N GLU A 491 14.03 30.52 3.47
CA GLU A 491 14.83 31.72 3.22
C GLU A 491 16.13 31.60 3.99
N GLU A 492 17.24 31.74 3.29
CA GLU A 492 18.59 31.84 3.84
C GLU A 492 19.06 33.27 3.65
N GLN A 493 19.27 33.98 4.75
CA GLN A 493 19.90 35.30 4.71
C GLN A 493 21.40 35.11 4.74
N ASP A 494 22.09 35.52 3.68
CA ASP A 494 23.55 35.50 3.64
C ASP A 494 24.09 36.60 4.55
N ALA A 495 24.84 36.20 5.59
CA ALA A 495 25.41 37.12 6.57
C ALA A 495 26.46 38.07 5.97
N SER A 496 26.99 37.76 4.78
CA SER A 496 28.06 38.52 4.12
C SER A 496 27.58 39.47 3.04
N THR A 497 26.50 39.15 2.32
CA THR A 497 26.00 39.94 1.19
C THR A 497 24.61 40.55 1.42
N GLU A 498 23.94 40.22 2.53
CA GLU A 498 22.53 40.55 2.79
C GLU A 498 21.54 40.00 1.73
N GLU A 499 22.00 39.16 0.80
CA GLU A 499 21.13 38.54 -0.21
C GLU A 499 20.25 37.44 0.42
N ILE A 500 18.98 37.44 0.03
CA ILE A 500 18.02 36.38 0.41
C ILE A 500 18.07 35.29 -0.65
N ASN A 501 18.48 34.10 -0.23
CA ASN A 501 18.50 32.91 -1.06
C ASN A 501 17.35 31.97 -0.68
N PHE A 502 16.76 31.32 -1.68
CA PHE A 502 15.65 30.39 -1.46
C PHE A 502 16.09 28.94 -1.57
N TRP A 503 15.58 28.11 -0.67
CA TRP A 503 15.69 26.66 -0.73
C TRP A 503 14.35 26.04 -1.05
N TYR A 504 14.36 25.03 -1.91
CA TYR A 504 13.15 24.36 -2.39
C TYR A 504 13.09 22.89 -1.98
N PRO A 505 11.89 22.36 -1.66
CA PRO A 505 11.74 20.98 -1.29
C PRO A 505 11.83 20.07 -2.52
N GLN A 506 12.52 18.95 -2.35
CA GLN A 506 12.59 17.85 -3.29
C GLN A 506 12.17 16.55 -2.60
N ARG A 507 11.79 15.53 -3.39
CA ARG A 507 11.43 14.19 -2.89
C ARG A 507 12.66 13.44 -2.38
N ASP A 508 13.72 13.53 -3.17
CA ASP A 508 15.05 13.08 -2.83
C ASP A 508 16.07 14.01 -3.48
N LEU A 509 17.34 13.83 -3.12
CA LEU A 509 18.42 14.68 -3.62
C LEU A 509 19.24 13.99 -4.70
N LEU A 510 18.91 12.76 -5.14
CA LEU A 510 19.81 11.94 -5.97
C LEU A 510 20.18 12.59 -7.30
N ASN A 511 19.27 13.40 -7.85
CA ASN A 511 19.46 14.16 -9.09
C ASN A 511 19.84 15.63 -8.84
N SER A 512 20.04 16.04 -7.58
CA SER A 512 20.40 17.41 -7.21
C SER A 512 21.88 17.66 -7.45
N ASP A 513 22.20 18.75 -8.15
CA ASP A 513 23.58 19.24 -8.28
C ASP A 513 24.17 19.65 -6.91
N ARG A 514 25.50 19.59 -6.79
CA ARG A 514 26.23 19.93 -5.56
C ARG A 514 26.00 21.37 -5.06
N PHE A 515 25.61 22.30 -5.93
CA PHE A 515 25.32 23.69 -5.58
C PHE A 515 23.82 23.97 -5.41
N ALA A 516 22.96 22.99 -5.71
CA ALA A 516 21.51 23.15 -5.65
C ALA A 516 21.03 23.38 -4.21
N ARG A 517 20.28 24.46 -4.00
CA ARG A 517 19.65 24.81 -2.70
C ARG A 517 18.36 24.02 -2.53
N GLU A 518 18.51 22.72 -2.31
CA GLU A 518 17.41 21.78 -2.24
C GLU A 518 17.46 20.98 -0.94
N PHE A 519 16.29 20.64 -0.41
CA PHE A 519 16.16 19.86 0.81
C PHE A 519 15.00 18.88 0.72
N VAL A 520 15.00 17.88 1.60
CA VAL A 520 13.95 16.86 1.66
C VAL A 520 13.23 16.99 2.99
N VAL A 521 11.90 16.92 2.94
CA VAL A 521 11.06 16.83 4.13
C VAL A 521 10.85 15.36 4.49
N GLU A 522 11.27 14.98 5.68
CA GLU A 522 11.05 13.66 6.26
C GLU A 522 9.94 13.76 7.31
N MET A 523 8.78 13.20 6.98
CA MET A 523 7.62 13.17 7.88
C MET A 523 7.67 11.92 8.76
N GLU A 524 7.38 12.09 10.04
CA GLU A 524 7.09 11.00 10.98
C GLU A 524 5.58 10.73 11.07
N ASP A 525 5.22 9.60 11.65
CA ASP A 525 3.82 9.13 11.74
C ASP A 525 2.92 10.05 12.58
N ASP A 526 3.50 10.81 13.52
CA ASP A 526 2.79 11.78 14.35
C ASP A 526 2.70 13.19 13.74
N GLY A 527 3.02 13.32 12.45
CA GLY A 527 2.98 14.57 11.69
C GLY A 527 4.18 15.51 11.91
N ARG A 528 5.20 15.10 12.68
CA ARG A 528 6.44 15.88 12.79
C ARG A 528 7.20 15.87 11.48
N ALA A 529 7.70 17.04 11.09
CA ALA A 529 8.51 17.22 9.89
C ALA A 529 9.96 17.54 10.27
N TYR A 530 10.90 16.78 9.71
CA TYR A 530 12.33 17.02 9.78
C TYR A 530 12.87 17.41 8.40
N LEU A 531 13.80 18.36 8.37
CA LEU A 531 14.43 18.82 7.13
C LEU A 531 15.79 18.15 6.98
N ARG A 532 16.02 17.53 5.83
CA ARG A 532 17.29 16.91 5.47
C ARG A 532 17.88 17.62 4.26
N PHE A 533 19.09 18.15 4.42
CA PHE A 533 19.82 18.84 3.36
C PHE A 533 20.82 17.92 2.67
N GLY A 534 21.45 18.44 1.61
CA GLY A 534 22.55 17.78 0.92
C GLY A 534 23.85 17.78 1.72
N ASP A 535 24.86 17.11 1.17
CA ASP A 535 26.19 16.96 1.75
C ASP A 535 27.30 17.65 0.93
N GLY A 536 26.92 18.46 -0.05
CA GLY A 536 27.84 19.14 -0.96
C GLY A 536 28.36 18.26 -2.11
N GLN A 537 27.95 16.99 -2.18
CA GLN A 537 28.04 16.17 -3.39
C GLN A 537 26.68 16.05 -4.07
N VAL A 538 25.65 15.78 -3.27
CA VAL A 538 24.28 15.57 -3.73
C VAL A 538 23.38 16.58 -3.04
N GLY A 539 23.18 17.74 -3.68
CA GLY A 539 22.60 18.93 -3.07
C GLY A 539 23.58 19.71 -2.18
N ARG A 540 23.32 21.00 -1.99
CA ARG A 540 24.14 21.89 -1.16
C ARG A 540 23.93 21.63 0.33
N GLN A 541 25.00 21.70 1.11
CA GLN A 541 24.93 21.74 2.57
C GLN A 541 24.76 23.20 3.04
N PRO A 542 23.86 23.51 3.98
CA PRO A 542 23.74 24.83 4.58
C PRO A 542 25.06 25.26 5.22
N GLN A 543 25.38 26.55 5.12
CA GLN A 543 26.58 27.09 5.76
C GLN A 543 26.44 27.01 7.29
N ALA A 544 27.56 26.73 7.96
CA ALA A 544 27.60 26.78 9.42
C ALA A 544 27.20 28.18 9.89
N ASP A 545 26.40 28.25 10.95
CA ASP A 545 25.88 29.49 11.54
C ASP A 545 24.95 30.33 10.64
N ALA A 546 24.55 29.82 9.47
CA ALA A 546 23.50 30.44 8.66
C ALA A 546 22.15 30.42 9.39
N THR A 547 21.37 31.48 9.20
CA THR A 547 19.99 31.54 9.69
C THR A 547 19.04 31.16 8.58
N LEU A 548 18.26 30.11 8.81
CA LEU A 548 17.21 29.66 7.90
C LEU A 548 15.83 29.94 8.50
N THR A 549 14.99 30.62 7.73
CA THR A 549 13.59 30.88 8.07
C THR A 549 12.69 29.99 7.22
N ALA A 550 11.80 29.23 7.87
CA ALA A 550 10.88 28.34 7.17
C ALA A 550 9.52 29.03 6.96
N ILE A 551 9.09 29.12 5.70
CA ILE A 551 7.74 29.55 5.33
C ILE A 551 6.99 28.33 4.80
N TYR A 552 5.96 27.93 5.54
CA TYR A 552 5.22 26.70 5.26
C TYR A 552 3.76 26.81 5.66
N ARG A 553 2.97 25.86 5.17
CA ARG A 553 1.55 25.73 5.45
C ARG A 553 1.25 24.54 6.37
N ILE A 554 0.23 24.68 7.20
CA ILE A 554 -0.30 23.59 8.02
C ILE A 554 -1.76 23.30 7.72
N GLY A 555 -2.15 22.04 7.88
CA GLY A 555 -3.46 21.52 7.48
C GLY A 555 -3.31 20.60 6.28
N ASN A 556 -3.63 19.33 6.47
CA ASN A 556 -3.44 18.29 5.48
C ASN A 556 -4.46 17.16 5.70
N GLY A 557 -4.59 16.27 4.74
CA GLY A 557 -5.32 15.02 4.93
C GLY A 557 -6.82 15.12 4.69
N THR A 558 -7.53 14.11 5.16
CA THR A 558 -8.98 13.97 5.01
C THR A 558 -9.77 14.99 5.82
N ALA A 559 -9.17 15.62 6.83
CA ALA A 559 -9.78 16.69 7.60
C ALA A 559 -10.24 17.87 6.72
N GLY A 560 -9.59 18.08 5.57
CA GLY A 560 -9.98 19.10 4.60
C GLY A 560 -11.21 18.76 3.75
N ASN A 561 -11.70 17.51 3.77
CA ASN A 561 -12.86 17.07 2.98
C ASN A 561 -14.17 17.47 3.67
N VAL A 562 -14.50 18.76 3.62
CA VAL A 562 -15.69 19.32 4.24
C VAL A 562 -16.89 19.28 3.30
N GLY A 563 -18.10 19.12 3.84
CA GLY A 563 -19.34 19.07 3.08
C GLY A 563 -19.65 20.39 2.35
N ALA A 564 -20.62 20.36 1.43
CA ALA A 564 -21.17 21.59 0.85
C ALA A 564 -21.74 22.49 1.96
N GLU A 565 -21.67 23.81 1.78
CA GLU A 565 -22.11 24.83 2.75
C GLU A 565 -21.39 24.81 4.11
N ALA A 566 -20.28 24.08 4.23
CA ALA A 566 -19.54 23.99 5.47
C ALA A 566 -18.67 25.22 5.77
N ILE A 567 -18.25 25.99 4.77
CA ILE A 567 -17.37 27.15 4.91
C ILE A 567 -18.21 28.43 4.95
N ALA A 568 -18.05 29.21 6.03
CA ALA A 568 -18.93 30.36 6.31
C ALA A 568 -18.22 31.58 6.92
N HIS A 569 -16.95 31.45 7.32
CA HIS A 569 -16.20 32.54 7.96
C HIS A 569 -15.00 32.98 7.12
N LEU A 570 -14.63 34.24 7.26
CA LEU A 570 -13.41 34.84 6.71
C LEU A 570 -12.65 35.56 7.81
N PHE A 571 -11.33 35.41 7.80
CA PHE A 571 -10.39 36.17 8.62
C PHE A 571 -9.30 36.76 7.73
N CYS A 572 -8.99 38.05 7.90
CA CYS A 572 -7.85 38.70 7.27
C CYS A 572 -7.22 39.68 8.25
N LYS A 573 -5.90 39.62 8.41
CA LYS A 573 -5.16 40.53 9.30
C LYS A 573 -4.85 41.88 8.64
N ALA A 574 -4.66 41.89 7.33
CA ALA A 574 -4.18 43.06 6.59
C ALA A 574 -5.31 44.01 6.16
N TRP A 575 -6.51 43.48 5.91
CA TRP A 575 -7.62 44.21 5.30
C TRP A 575 -8.93 43.98 6.04
N ASP A 576 -9.70 45.05 6.19
CA ASP A 576 -11.05 45.00 6.71
C ASP A 576 -12.05 44.68 5.58
N PHE A 577 -12.78 43.58 5.74
CA PHE A 577 -13.78 43.11 4.78
C PHE A 577 -15.21 43.49 5.15
N GLN A 578 -15.44 44.20 6.26
CA GLN A 578 -16.79 44.50 6.76
C GLN A 578 -17.64 45.31 5.75
N GLU A 579 -17.04 46.26 5.05
CA GLU A 579 -17.75 47.06 4.03
C GLU A 579 -17.84 46.37 2.66
N VAL A 580 -16.96 45.38 2.43
CA VAL A 580 -16.84 44.67 1.14
C VAL A 580 -17.86 43.54 1.02
N LEU A 581 -18.10 42.78 2.08
CA LEU A 581 -19.00 41.63 2.06
C LEU A 581 -20.45 42.00 2.39
N GLN A 582 -21.40 41.30 1.76
CA GLN A 582 -22.83 41.53 1.99
C GLN A 582 -23.31 40.88 3.31
N ALA A 583 -23.17 41.60 4.43
CA ALA A 583 -23.34 41.09 5.81
C ALA A 583 -24.65 40.33 6.13
N ASN A 584 -25.76 40.61 5.42
CA ASN A 584 -27.08 40.05 5.75
C ASN A 584 -27.44 38.73 5.04
N THR A 585 -26.52 38.09 4.30
CA THR A 585 -26.91 37.05 3.31
C THR A 585 -25.96 35.86 3.19
N ASN A 586 -25.42 35.34 4.31
CA ASN A 586 -24.41 34.27 4.33
C ASN A 586 -23.35 34.46 3.21
N PRO A 587 -22.54 35.53 3.31
CA PRO A 587 -21.79 36.06 2.16
C PRO A 587 -20.67 35.15 1.65
N ILE A 588 -20.38 34.05 2.35
CA ILE A 588 -19.32 33.10 2.03
C ILE A 588 -19.96 31.72 2.03
N ARG A 589 -19.84 31.01 0.92
CA ARG A 589 -20.34 29.64 0.78
C ARG A 589 -19.36 28.79 -0.01
N ASN A 590 -19.36 27.49 0.24
CA ASN A 590 -18.84 26.49 -0.69
C ASN A 590 -20.00 25.67 -1.25
N PRO A 591 -20.60 26.05 -2.40
CA PRO A 591 -21.75 25.32 -2.95
C PRO A 591 -21.43 23.84 -3.23
N LEU A 592 -20.18 23.55 -3.55
CA LEU A 592 -19.64 22.21 -3.74
C LEU A 592 -18.83 21.79 -2.50
N PRO A 593 -18.79 20.49 -2.16
CA PRO A 593 -17.96 19.99 -1.08
C PRO A 593 -16.47 20.09 -1.43
N ALA A 594 -15.64 20.28 -0.41
CA ALA A 594 -14.20 20.17 -0.57
C ALA A 594 -13.78 18.71 -0.70
N ARG A 595 -12.91 18.43 -1.67
CA ARG A 595 -12.47 17.07 -2.02
C ARG A 595 -11.00 17.03 -2.39
N GLY A 596 -10.43 15.84 -2.42
CA GLY A 596 -9.01 15.59 -2.77
C GLY A 596 -8.09 15.46 -1.56
N GLY A 597 -8.57 15.72 -0.35
CA GLY A 597 -7.82 15.50 0.88
C GLY A 597 -7.60 14.01 1.13
N VAL A 598 -6.34 13.60 1.32
CA VAL A 598 -5.95 12.20 1.55
C VAL A 598 -4.93 12.14 2.66
N ASP A 599 -5.11 11.24 3.62
CA ASP A 599 -4.18 11.10 4.73
C ASP A 599 -2.83 10.49 4.31
N PRO A 600 -1.76 10.69 5.11
CA PRO A 600 -0.49 10.05 4.87
C PRO A 600 -0.62 8.53 4.77
N GLU A 601 0.11 7.90 3.84
CA GLU A 601 0.01 6.46 3.62
C GLU A 601 0.44 5.67 4.86
N PRO A 602 -0.37 4.74 5.40
CA PRO A 602 0.00 3.95 6.57
C PRO A 602 1.22 3.04 6.33
N ILE A 603 2.09 2.87 7.33
CA ILE A 603 3.30 2.03 7.23
C ILE A 603 2.97 0.58 6.80
N GLU A 604 1.90 0.00 7.36
CA GLU A 604 1.51 -1.38 7.04
C GLU A 604 1.11 -1.56 5.57
N GLN A 605 0.49 -0.55 4.98
CA GLN A 605 0.12 -0.55 3.56
C GLN A 605 1.37 -0.52 2.68
N VAL A 606 2.35 0.33 3.02
CA VAL A 606 3.63 0.40 2.30
C VAL A 606 4.38 -0.92 2.35
N ARG A 607 4.37 -1.63 3.48
CA ARG A 607 4.99 -2.96 3.61
C ARG A 607 4.39 -3.97 2.65
N LEU A 608 3.10 -3.87 2.37
CA LEU A 608 2.40 -4.76 1.44
C LEU A 608 2.63 -4.35 -0.02
N TYR A 609 2.53 -3.06 -0.34
CA TYR A 609 2.53 -2.57 -1.72
C TYR A 609 3.92 -2.34 -2.30
N ALA A 610 4.90 -1.87 -1.52
CA ALA A 610 6.23 -1.58 -2.06
C ALA A 610 6.90 -2.81 -2.71
N PRO A 611 6.85 -4.03 -2.15
CA PRO A 611 7.39 -5.23 -2.81
C PRO A 611 6.62 -5.62 -4.08
N GLN A 612 5.31 -5.34 -4.16
CA GLN A 612 4.52 -5.62 -5.36
C GLN A 612 4.80 -4.61 -6.47
N ALA A 613 4.95 -3.32 -6.13
CA ALA A 613 5.28 -2.27 -7.09
C ALA A 613 6.60 -2.56 -7.82
N PHE A 614 7.58 -3.15 -7.14
CA PHE A 614 8.83 -3.59 -7.77
C PHE A 614 8.63 -4.69 -8.83
N ARG A 615 7.58 -5.51 -8.72
CA ARG A 615 7.24 -6.53 -9.73
C ARG A 615 6.60 -5.90 -10.97
N THR A 616 5.98 -4.73 -10.82
CA THR A 616 5.41 -3.97 -11.94
C THR A 616 6.55 -3.32 -12.72
N LEU A 617 6.86 -3.86 -13.89
CA LEU A 617 7.93 -3.33 -14.73
C LEU A 617 7.63 -1.88 -15.14
N GLN A 618 8.61 -1.00 -14.89
CA GLN A 618 8.68 0.38 -15.43
C GLN A 618 9.55 0.44 -16.69
N ARG A 619 9.71 -0.69 -17.38
CA ARG A 619 10.43 -0.77 -18.65
C ARG A 619 9.78 -1.85 -19.50
N ALA A 620 9.59 -1.56 -20.78
CA ALA A 620 9.07 -2.52 -21.75
C ALA A 620 10.24 -3.22 -22.44
N VAL A 621 10.36 -4.55 -22.27
CA VAL A 621 11.42 -5.34 -22.92
C VAL A 621 10.84 -6.38 -23.86
N THR A 622 9.80 -7.09 -23.41
CA THR A 622 9.09 -8.10 -24.19
C THR A 622 7.86 -7.50 -24.87
N GLU A 623 7.35 -8.17 -25.90
CA GLU A 623 6.09 -7.78 -26.57
C GLU A 623 4.92 -7.72 -25.58
N ALA A 624 4.88 -8.63 -24.61
CA ALA A 624 3.86 -8.63 -23.57
C ALA A 624 3.98 -7.39 -22.66
N ASP A 625 5.19 -6.96 -22.32
CA ASP A 625 5.41 -5.77 -21.50
C ASP A 625 4.89 -4.51 -22.20
N TYR A 626 5.18 -4.36 -23.51
CA TYR A 626 4.66 -3.24 -24.30
C TYR A 626 3.14 -3.25 -24.34
N ALA A 627 2.51 -4.41 -24.56
CA ALA A 627 1.06 -4.54 -24.55
C ALA A 627 0.44 -4.19 -23.17
N GLU A 628 1.07 -4.63 -22.08
CA GLU A 628 0.61 -4.37 -20.72
C GLU A 628 0.76 -2.89 -20.34
N ILE A 629 1.88 -2.26 -20.70
CA ILE A 629 2.14 -0.84 -20.42
C ILE A 629 1.17 0.05 -21.19
N VAL A 630 0.91 -0.24 -22.46
CA VAL A 630 -0.04 0.53 -23.28
C VAL A 630 -1.47 0.40 -22.75
N GLN A 631 -1.85 -0.76 -22.20
CA GLN A 631 -3.15 -0.94 -21.55
C GLN A 631 -3.33 -0.10 -20.26
N ARG A 632 -2.25 0.47 -19.70
CA ARG A 632 -2.33 1.42 -18.57
C ARG A 632 -2.69 2.83 -19.04
N PHE A 633 -2.62 3.13 -20.34
CA PHE A 633 -2.92 4.45 -20.88
C PHE A 633 -4.44 4.70 -20.94
N PRO A 634 -4.95 5.86 -20.47
CA PRO A 634 -6.37 6.17 -20.52
C PRO A 634 -6.96 6.08 -21.93
N GLY A 635 -8.15 5.48 -22.06
CA GLY A 635 -8.84 5.31 -23.34
C GLY A 635 -8.36 4.11 -24.17
N VAL A 636 -7.38 3.34 -23.71
CA VAL A 636 -7.04 2.01 -24.28
C VAL A 636 -7.87 0.93 -23.60
N SER A 637 -8.51 0.08 -24.40
CA SER A 637 -9.21 -1.12 -23.91
C SER A 637 -8.24 -2.32 -23.92
N ARG A 638 -7.63 -2.60 -25.07
CA ARG A 638 -6.66 -3.67 -25.27
C ARG A 638 -5.53 -3.21 -26.19
N ALA A 639 -4.37 -3.86 -26.07
CA ALA A 639 -3.26 -3.63 -26.99
C ALA A 639 -2.50 -4.94 -27.23
N LEU A 640 -1.92 -5.07 -28.42
CA LEU A 640 -1.01 -6.14 -28.79
C LEU A 640 0.27 -5.54 -29.35
N ALA A 641 1.42 -6.05 -28.95
CA ALA A 641 2.70 -5.68 -29.55
C ALA A 641 3.28 -6.83 -30.38
N THR A 642 4.02 -6.48 -31.42
CA THR A 642 4.79 -7.40 -32.26
C THR A 642 6.11 -6.76 -32.65
N ARG A 643 7.21 -7.46 -32.41
CA ARG A 643 8.54 -7.01 -32.82
C ARG A 643 8.78 -7.43 -34.27
N ARG A 644 9.08 -6.46 -35.14
CA ARG A 644 9.33 -6.71 -36.57
C ARG A 644 10.66 -6.09 -36.98
N TRP A 645 11.39 -6.80 -37.84
CA TRP A 645 12.59 -6.26 -38.49
C TRP A 645 12.17 -5.37 -39.66
N THR A 646 12.60 -4.11 -39.68
CA THR A 646 12.24 -3.12 -40.72
C THR A 646 13.31 -2.96 -41.79
N GLY A 647 14.38 -3.75 -41.74
CA GLY A 647 15.50 -3.71 -42.69
C GLY A 647 16.79 -3.22 -42.03
N SER A 648 16.71 -2.18 -41.19
CA SER A 648 17.87 -1.55 -40.55
C SER A 648 17.93 -1.82 -39.03
N TRP A 649 16.79 -1.97 -38.37
CA TRP A 649 16.69 -2.31 -36.95
C TRP A 649 15.36 -3.01 -36.64
N TYR A 650 15.16 -3.38 -35.38
CA TYR A 650 13.88 -3.89 -34.90
C TYR A 650 13.00 -2.74 -34.42
N THR A 651 11.74 -2.76 -34.85
CA THR A 651 10.68 -1.84 -34.42
C THR A 651 9.59 -2.63 -33.71
N ILE A 652 9.05 -2.08 -32.62
CA ILE A 652 7.91 -2.64 -31.91
C ILE A 652 6.64 -2.02 -32.49
N PHE A 653 5.84 -2.83 -33.15
CA PHE A 653 4.53 -2.43 -33.67
C PHE A 653 3.47 -2.71 -32.61
N ILE A 654 2.73 -1.67 -32.21
CA ILE A 654 1.71 -1.73 -31.17
C ILE A 654 0.36 -1.45 -31.82
N THR A 655 -0.49 -2.46 -31.88
CA THR A 655 -1.86 -2.34 -32.35
C THR A 655 -2.78 -2.06 -31.16
N VAL A 656 -3.54 -0.96 -31.20
CA VAL A 656 -4.30 -0.46 -30.04
C VAL A 656 -5.79 -0.44 -30.31
N ASP A 657 -6.54 -1.16 -29.48
CA ASP A 657 -8.01 -1.14 -29.44
C ASP A 657 -8.46 -0.10 -28.41
N ARG A 658 -9.05 1.00 -28.89
CA ARG A 658 -9.52 2.10 -28.04
C ARG A 658 -10.93 1.81 -27.52
N GLN A 659 -11.21 2.31 -26.32
CA GLN A 659 -12.57 2.29 -25.75
C GLN A 659 -13.56 2.97 -26.71
N ASN A 660 -14.78 2.43 -26.79
CA ASN A 660 -15.82 2.81 -27.74
C ASN A 660 -15.45 2.62 -29.23
N GLY A 661 -14.38 1.89 -29.55
CA GLY A 661 -13.96 1.64 -30.93
C GLY A 661 -13.48 2.89 -31.66
N LEU A 662 -13.00 3.90 -30.93
CA LEU A 662 -12.46 5.13 -31.51
C LEU A 662 -11.26 4.83 -32.40
N LEU A 663 -11.12 5.61 -33.48
CA LEU A 663 -9.93 5.55 -34.32
C LEU A 663 -8.73 6.15 -33.59
N ILE A 664 -7.54 5.75 -34.02
CA ILE A 664 -6.29 6.37 -33.59
C ILE A 664 -6.08 7.63 -34.44
N ASP A 665 -6.32 8.79 -33.85
CA ASP A 665 -5.97 10.08 -34.44
C ASP A 665 -4.52 10.48 -34.12
N GLU A 666 -4.03 11.50 -34.80
CA GLU A 666 -2.64 11.98 -34.60
C GLU A 666 -2.40 12.49 -33.18
N THR A 667 -3.40 13.12 -32.55
CA THR A 667 -3.29 13.63 -31.18
C THR A 667 -3.07 12.48 -30.20
N PHE A 668 -3.92 11.46 -30.23
CA PHE A 668 -3.79 10.27 -29.39
C PHE A 668 -2.48 9.51 -29.68
N LYS A 669 -2.08 9.42 -30.96
CA LYS A 669 -0.80 8.80 -31.33
C LYS A 669 0.38 9.54 -30.69
N GLN A 670 0.40 10.86 -30.71
CA GLN A 670 1.44 11.68 -30.07
C GLN A 670 1.45 11.52 -28.55
N GLU A 671 0.28 11.59 -27.90
CA GLU A 671 0.14 11.41 -26.47
C GLU A 671 0.62 10.02 -26.01
N LEU A 672 0.19 8.97 -26.70
CA LEU A 672 0.59 7.59 -26.38
C LEU A 672 2.08 7.37 -26.66
N THR A 673 2.64 7.98 -27.72
CA THR A 673 4.07 7.92 -28.00
C THR A 673 4.87 8.58 -26.88
N SER A 674 4.50 9.80 -26.48
CA SER A 674 5.13 10.48 -25.34
C SER A 674 5.00 9.68 -24.04
N PHE A 675 3.88 9.02 -23.83
CA PHE A 675 3.69 8.10 -22.71
C PHE A 675 4.61 6.87 -22.78
N LEU A 676 4.95 6.37 -23.96
CA LEU A 676 5.84 5.21 -24.13
C LEU A 676 7.33 5.55 -24.07
N GLU A 677 7.72 6.81 -24.34
CA GLU A 677 9.10 7.27 -24.25
C GLU A 677 9.74 7.01 -22.87
N GLN A 678 8.96 7.14 -21.80
CA GLN A 678 9.39 6.86 -20.42
C GLN A 678 9.61 5.36 -20.12
N PHE A 679 9.12 4.45 -20.96
CA PHE A 679 9.20 2.99 -20.73
C PHE A 679 10.03 2.23 -21.78
N ARG A 680 10.18 2.79 -22.98
CA ARG A 680 10.89 2.09 -24.07
C ARG A 680 12.38 2.00 -23.80
N LEU A 681 13.00 0.96 -24.34
CA LEU A 681 14.47 0.86 -24.36
C LEU A 681 15.05 1.87 -25.36
N THR A 682 16.13 2.56 -24.96
CA THR A 682 16.88 3.44 -25.86
C THR A 682 17.36 2.65 -27.09
N GLY A 683 17.13 3.21 -28.28
CA GLY A 683 17.49 2.57 -29.56
C GLY A 683 16.48 1.57 -30.11
N GLN A 684 15.29 1.43 -29.48
CA GLN A 684 14.15 0.74 -30.09
C GLN A 684 13.10 1.75 -30.54
N ASP A 685 12.66 1.62 -31.79
CA ASP A 685 11.56 2.41 -32.31
C ASP A 685 10.23 1.73 -32.04
N VAL A 686 9.20 2.54 -31.85
CA VAL A 686 7.83 2.10 -31.61
C VAL A 686 6.93 2.71 -32.66
N GLU A 687 6.08 1.89 -33.27
CA GLU A 687 5.06 2.33 -34.23
C GLU A 687 3.68 1.94 -33.70
N ILE A 688 2.75 2.90 -33.68
CA ILE A 688 1.37 2.68 -33.19
C ILE A 688 0.44 2.54 -34.39
N GLU A 689 -0.33 1.45 -34.43
CA GLU A 689 -1.22 1.08 -35.53
C GLU A 689 -2.66 0.86 -35.05
N SER A 690 -3.62 1.14 -35.95
CA SER A 690 -5.04 0.82 -35.71
C SER A 690 -5.31 -0.67 -35.94
N PRO A 691 -6.28 -1.25 -35.22
CA PRO A 691 -6.75 -2.61 -35.47
C PRO A 691 -7.40 -2.71 -36.86
N SER A 692 -7.40 -3.91 -37.42
CA SER A 692 -8.14 -4.18 -38.65
C SER A 692 -9.60 -4.47 -38.30
N PHE A 693 -10.49 -3.51 -38.54
CA PHE A 693 -11.92 -3.71 -38.35
C PHE A 693 -12.49 -4.55 -39.48
N ILE A 694 -13.07 -5.71 -39.14
CA ILE A 694 -13.69 -6.64 -40.08
C ILE A 694 -15.20 -6.43 -40.08
N PRO A 695 -15.76 -5.81 -41.14
CA PRO A 695 -17.19 -5.61 -41.26
C PRO A 695 -17.91 -6.95 -41.41
N LEU A 696 -19.03 -7.12 -40.72
CA LEU A 696 -19.86 -8.33 -40.77
C LEU A 696 -21.06 -8.18 -41.72
N ASP A 697 -21.46 -9.26 -42.39
CA ASP A 697 -22.67 -9.35 -43.19
C ASP A 697 -23.60 -10.41 -42.60
N ILE A 698 -24.65 -9.96 -41.90
CA ILE A 698 -25.57 -10.83 -41.18
C ILE A 698 -26.99 -10.60 -41.69
N ALA A 699 -27.66 -11.68 -42.11
CA ALA A 699 -29.07 -11.66 -42.44
C ALA A 699 -29.82 -12.69 -41.59
N LEU A 700 -30.81 -12.23 -40.83
CA LEU A 700 -31.61 -13.06 -39.94
C LEU A 700 -33.07 -13.08 -40.42
N LYS A 701 -33.62 -14.28 -40.56
CA LYS A 701 -35.05 -14.51 -40.72
C LYS A 701 -35.67 -14.70 -39.34
N VAL A 702 -36.61 -13.84 -38.96
CA VAL A 702 -37.21 -13.79 -37.62
C VAL A 702 -38.71 -14.04 -37.73
N GLN A 703 -39.20 -15.03 -37.00
CA GLN A 703 -40.64 -15.27 -36.84
C GLN A 703 -41.15 -14.48 -35.64
N VAL A 704 -42.09 -13.56 -35.88
CA VAL A 704 -42.74 -12.73 -34.86
C VAL A 704 -43.96 -13.45 -34.29
N ALA A 705 -44.10 -13.43 -32.96
CA ALA A 705 -45.24 -14.02 -32.26
C ALA A 705 -46.56 -13.29 -32.61
N PRO A 706 -47.71 -13.98 -32.65
CA PRO A 706 -48.97 -13.43 -33.16
C PRO A 706 -49.46 -12.16 -32.47
N ASP A 707 -49.16 -11.97 -31.19
CA ASP A 707 -49.67 -10.84 -30.39
C ASP A 707 -48.79 -9.57 -30.48
N TYR A 708 -47.78 -9.55 -31.34
CA TYR A 708 -46.80 -8.46 -31.46
C TYR A 708 -46.76 -7.87 -32.86
N PHE A 709 -46.67 -6.54 -32.94
CA PHE A 709 -46.48 -5.83 -34.21
C PHE A 709 -45.05 -6.00 -34.73
N GLN A 710 -44.92 -6.29 -36.02
CA GLN A 710 -43.60 -6.44 -36.67
C GLN A 710 -42.71 -5.20 -36.49
N SER A 711 -43.30 -3.99 -36.52
CA SER A 711 -42.56 -2.73 -36.38
C SER A 711 -41.89 -2.59 -35.01
N GLN A 712 -42.61 -2.91 -33.93
CA GLN A 712 -42.09 -2.84 -32.55
C GLN A 712 -40.98 -3.87 -32.31
N VAL A 713 -41.17 -5.10 -32.79
CA VAL A 713 -40.15 -6.15 -32.66
C VAL A 713 -38.91 -5.82 -33.51
N LYS A 714 -39.11 -5.24 -34.70
CA LYS A 714 -38.01 -4.76 -35.55
C LYS A 714 -37.18 -3.69 -34.85
N GLU A 715 -37.83 -2.68 -34.27
CA GLU A 715 -37.16 -1.62 -33.54
C GLU A 715 -36.41 -2.16 -32.31
N ALA A 716 -37.03 -3.05 -31.54
CA ALA A 716 -36.40 -3.69 -30.40
C ALA A 716 -35.17 -4.53 -30.80
N LEU A 717 -35.23 -5.26 -31.92
CA LEU A 717 -34.09 -6.00 -32.47
C LEU A 717 -32.98 -5.06 -32.95
N LEU A 718 -33.32 -3.96 -33.63
CA LEU A 718 -32.35 -2.97 -34.07
C LEU A 718 -31.64 -2.30 -32.88
N ASN A 719 -32.38 -2.00 -31.81
CA ASN A 719 -31.79 -1.48 -30.57
C ASN A 719 -30.90 -2.53 -29.90
N ALA A 720 -31.35 -3.78 -29.78
CA ALA A 720 -30.58 -4.87 -29.18
C ALA A 720 -29.27 -5.17 -29.94
N PHE A 721 -29.28 -5.07 -31.27
CA PHE A 721 -28.11 -5.23 -32.13
C PHE A 721 -27.41 -3.92 -32.50
N SER A 722 -27.72 -2.82 -31.82
CA SER A 722 -27.05 -1.56 -32.09
C SER A 722 -25.57 -1.58 -31.66
N ASN A 723 -24.80 -0.65 -32.20
CA ASN A 723 -23.44 -0.32 -31.77
C ASN A 723 -23.41 0.79 -30.72
N LYS A 724 -24.56 1.14 -30.11
CA LYS A 724 -24.72 2.27 -29.18
C LYS A 724 -24.90 1.82 -27.74
N VAL A 725 -24.71 2.75 -26.81
CA VAL A 725 -25.14 2.59 -25.42
C VAL A 725 -26.65 2.82 -25.36
N LEU A 726 -27.38 1.84 -24.82
CA LEU A 726 -28.82 1.88 -24.62
C LEU A 726 -29.16 2.55 -23.28
N GLY A 727 -30.46 2.83 -23.03
CA GLY A 727 -30.93 3.34 -21.75
C GLY A 727 -30.45 2.47 -20.57
N GLU A 728 -30.16 3.10 -19.43
CA GLU A 728 -29.56 2.48 -18.22
C GLU A 728 -28.08 2.05 -18.35
N GLY A 729 -27.37 2.46 -19.42
CA GLY A 729 -25.93 2.18 -19.57
C GLY A 729 -25.62 0.78 -20.12
N ARG A 730 -26.63 0.04 -20.57
CA ARG A 730 -26.46 -1.27 -21.20
C ARG A 730 -25.89 -1.11 -22.62
N LEU A 731 -24.86 -1.85 -22.97
CA LEU A 731 -24.30 -1.85 -24.33
C LEU A 731 -25.16 -2.67 -25.30
N GLY A 732 -25.39 -2.15 -26.50
CA GLY A 732 -25.92 -2.94 -27.62
C GLY A 732 -24.98 -4.11 -27.96
N PHE A 733 -25.50 -5.17 -28.59
CA PHE A 733 -24.73 -6.40 -28.84
C PHE A 733 -23.48 -6.14 -29.69
N PHE A 734 -23.60 -5.31 -30.73
CA PHE A 734 -22.49 -4.94 -31.63
C PHE A 734 -21.75 -3.67 -31.18
N HIS A 735 -21.88 -3.26 -29.93
CA HIS A 735 -21.06 -2.19 -29.37
C HIS A 735 -19.56 -2.57 -29.45
N PRO A 736 -18.67 -1.65 -29.85
CA PRO A 736 -17.24 -1.97 -30.04
C PRO A 736 -16.58 -2.63 -28.83
N ASP A 737 -16.92 -2.19 -27.61
CA ASP A 737 -16.33 -2.74 -26.37
C ASP A 737 -16.68 -4.21 -26.08
N ASN A 738 -17.65 -4.81 -26.80
CA ASN A 738 -17.98 -6.23 -26.66
C ASN A 738 -17.05 -7.16 -27.47
N PHE A 739 -16.25 -6.60 -28.38
CA PHE A 739 -15.37 -7.35 -29.27
C PHE A 739 -13.95 -6.80 -29.19
N SER A 740 -12.98 -7.70 -29.06
CA SER A 740 -11.58 -7.31 -29.12
C SER A 740 -10.76 -8.28 -29.98
N PHE A 741 -9.45 -8.08 -30.02
CA PHE A 741 -8.51 -8.74 -30.90
C PHE A 741 -8.70 -10.27 -31.02
N GLY A 742 -8.93 -10.74 -32.24
CA GLY A 742 -9.02 -12.18 -32.57
C GLY A 742 -10.21 -12.90 -31.94
N GLN A 743 -11.16 -12.17 -31.35
CA GLN A 743 -12.34 -12.77 -30.73
C GLN A 743 -13.32 -13.27 -31.80
N PRO A 744 -13.62 -14.58 -31.87
CA PRO A 744 -14.57 -15.09 -32.85
C PRO A 744 -16.00 -14.62 -32.54
N VAL A 745 -16.77 -14.33 -33.59
CA VAL A 745 -18.21 -14.02 -33.48
C VAL A 745 -18.98 -15.31 -33.61
N TYR A 746 -19.69 -15.70 -32.55
CA TYR A 746 -20.48 -16.93 -32.54
C TYR A 746 -21.93 -16.68 -32.96
N LEU A 747 -22.41 -17.46 -33.93
CA LEU A 747 -23.80 -17.38 -34.40
C LEU A 747 -24.80 -17.69 -33.27
N SER A 748 -24.46 -18.63 -32.38
CA SER A 748 -25.29 -18.98 -31.23
C SER A 748 -25.55 -17.79 -30.30
N LYS A 749 -24.58 -16.90 -30.10
CA LYS A 749 -24.74 -15.69 -29.29
C LYS A 749 -25.64 -14.67 -29.98
N VAL A 750 -25.51 -14.52 -31.29
CA VAL A 750 -26.39 -13.65 -32.10
C VAL A 750 -27.83 -14.15 -32.04
N ILE A 751 -28.05 -15.45 -32.23
CA ILE A 751 -29.38 -16.07 -32.13
C ILE A 751 -29.95 -15.91 -30.71
N ALA A 752 -29.15 -16.19 -29.68
CA ALA A 752 -29.59 -16.05 -28.30
C ALA A 752 -30.01 -14.61 -27.97
N GLN A 753 -29.27 -13.61 -28.44
CA GLN A 753 -29.60 -12.20 -28.25
C GLN A 753 -30.92 -11.83 -28.95
N ALA A 754 -31.14 -12.31 -30.17
CA ALA A 754 -32.39 -12.09 -30.88
C ALA A 754 -33.58 -12.76 -30.17
N MET A 755 -33.40 -13.98 -29.65
CA MET A 755 -34.42 -14.72 -28.91
C MET A 755 -34.78 -14.10 -27.54
N GLN A 756 -33.92 -13.23 -26.98
CA GLN A 756 -34.24 -12.49 -25.76
C GLN A 756 -35.19 -11.31 -26.00
N VAL A 757 -35.38 -10.89 -27.25
CA VAL A 757 -36.29 -9.79 -27.57
C VAL A 757 -37.73 -10.28 -27.48
N THR A 758 -38.53 -9.61 -26.65
CA THR A 758 -39.95 -9.90 -26.47
C THR A 758 -40.68 -9.86 -27.82
N GLY A 759 -41.42 -10.93 -28.14
CA GLY A 759 -42.15 -11.06 -29.39
C GLY A 759 -41.43 -11.86 -30.48
N VAL A 760 -40.19 -12.32 -30.25
CA VAL A 760 -39.48 -13.22 -31.16
C VAL A 760 -39.81 -14.69 -30.84
N GLN A 761 -40.38 -15.42 -31.81
CA GLN A 761 -40.73 -16.83 -31.67
C GLN A 761 -39.61 -17.78 -32.13
N SER A 762 -38.95 -17.45 -33.25
CA SER A 762 -37.80 -18.21 -33.75
C SER A 762 -36.91 -17.35 -34.65
N VAL A 763 -35.63 -17.71 -34.76
CA VAL A 763 -34.64 -17.00 -35.57
C VAL A 763 -33.83 -18.00 -36.38
N THR A 764 -33.70 -17.76 -37.68
CA THR A 764 -32.87 -18.54 -38.60
C THR A 764 -31.92 -17.62 -39.35
N ALA A 765 -30.61 -17.86 -39.26
CA ALA A 765 -29.65 -17.09 -40.03
C ALA A 765 -29.66 -17.51 -41.51
N LYS A 766 -29.74 -16.52 -42.40
CA LYS A 766 -29.65 -16.68 -43.86
C LYS A 766 -28.26 -16.33 -44.38
N ARG A 767 -27.62 -15.32 -43.78
CA ARG A 767 -26.23 -14.95 -44.04
C ARG A 767 -25.52 -14.70 -42.72
N PHE A 768 -24.29 -15.20 -42.62
CA PHE A 768 -23.42 -15.00 -41.47
C PHE A 768 -21.98 -15.14 -41.96
N GLN A 769 -21.40 -14.05 -42.42
CA GLN A 769 -20.09 -14.05 -43.10
C GLN A 769 -19.39 -12.70 -42.94
N ARG A 770 -18.14 -12.61 -43.40
CA ARG A 770 -17.42 -11.33 -43.52
C ARG A 770 -17.95 -10.53 -44.71
N TRP A 771 -18.12 -9.22 -44.54
CA TRP A 771 -18.57 -8.33 -45.62
C TRP A 771 -17.49 -8.18 -46.69
N GLY A 772 -17.88 -8.27 -47.97
CA GLY A 772 -16.98 -8.09 -49.12
C GLY A 772 -16.09 -9.29 -49.47
N LEU A 773 -16.18 -10.40 -48.71
CA LEU A 773 -15.47 -11.64 -49.00
C LEU A 773 -16.46 -12.77 -49.35
N PRO A 774 -16.06 -13.75 -50.18
CA PRO A 774 -16.87 -14.94 -50.40
C PRO A 774 -17.00 -15.75 -49.10
N PRO A 775 -18.15 -16.40 -48.85
CA PRO A 775 -18.37 -17.21 -47.65
C PRO A 775 -17.36 -18.37 -47.57
N GLN A 776 -16.82 -18.59 -46.37
CA GLN A 776 -15.91 -19.66 -46.01
C GLN A 776 -16.56 -20.60 -44.97
N ASN A 777 -17.79 -21.06 -45.24
CA ASN A 777 -18.57 -21.96 -44.39
C ASN A 777 -18.83 -21.45 -42.95
N GLU A 778 -18.77 -20.14 -42.68
CA GLU A 778 -18.95 -19.57 -41.34
C GLU A 778 -20.35 -19.84 -40.78
N LEU A 779 -21.36 -19.89 -41.65
CA LEU A 779 -22.74 -20.22 -41.30
C LEU A 779 -22.88 -21.67 -40.81
N GLU A 780 -22.24 -22.63 -41.49
CA GLU A 780 -22.25 -24.05 -41.11
C GLU A 780 -21.43 -24.32 -39.85
N LEU A 781 -20.30 -23.62 -39.72
CA LEU A 781 -19.43 -23.69 -38.54
C LEU A 781 -20.00 -22.94 -37.33
N GLY A 782 -21.02 -22.10 -37.53
CA GLY A 782 -21.65 -21.29 -36.49
C GLY A 782 -20.72 -20.24 -35.87
N ARG A 783 -19.62 -19.86 -36.54
CA ARG A 783 -18.66 -18.86 -36.06
C ARG A 783 -17.91 -18.17 -37.19
N ILE A 784 -17.65 -16.87 -37.04
CA ILE A 784 -16.71 -16.10 -37.85
C ILE A 784 -15.41 -16.02 -37.06
N VAL A 785 -14.35 -16.63 -37.56
CA VAL A 785 -13.01 -16.57 -36.96
C VAL A 785 -12.39 -15.24 -37.33
N LEU A 786 -11.74 -14.56 -36.38
CA LEU A 786 -10.95 -13.35 -36.59
C LEU A 786 -9.46 -13.64 -36.40
N GLY A 787 -8.63 -12.95 -37.16
CA GLY A 787 -7.17 -12.97 -37.04
C GLY A 787 -6.70 -12.20 -35.81
N ARG A 788 -5.41 -12.38 -35.45
CA ARG A 788 -4.80 -11.83 -34.22
C ARG A 788 -5.00 -10.32 -34.04
N LEU A 789 -4.99 -9.53 -35.12
CA LEU A 789 -5.11 -8.06 -35.10
C LEU A 789 -6.48 -7.56 -35.59
N GLU A 790 -7.42 -8.48 -35.78
CA GLU A 790 -8.74 -8.18 -36.34
C GLU A 790 -9.80 -8.04 -35.24
N ILE A 791 -10.71 -7.08 -35.41
CA ILE A 791 -11.85 -6.82 -34.52
C ILE A 791 -13.14 -6.78 -35.36
N ALA A 792 -14.19 -7.47 -34.93
CA ALA A 792 -15.47 -7.47 -35.63
C ALA A 792 -16.17 -6.11 -35.53
N ARG A 793 -16.80 -5.67 -36.62
CA ARG A 793 -17.57 -4.41 -36.69
C ARG A 793 -18.90 -4.59 -37.41
N LEU A 794 -19.97 -4.04 -36.83
CA LEU A 794 -21.29 -3.99 -37.46
C LEU A 794 -22.02 -2.73 -36.99
N ASP A 795 -21.98 -1.67 -37.80
CA ASP A 795 -22.63 -0.39 -37.48
C ASP A 795 -24.05 -0.27 -38.02
N ASN A 796 -24.38 -1.04 -39.07
CA ASN A 796 -25.68 -1.03 -39.73
C ASN A 796 -26.13 0.37 -40.23
N ASP A 797 -25.17 1.21 -40.63
CA ASP A 797 -25.43 2.51 -41.23
C ASP A 797 -25.69 2.35 -42.74
N ALA A 798 -26.86 2.82 -43.20
CA ALA A 798 -27.24 2.78 -44.61
C ALA A 798 -26.32 3.63 -45.50
N ASN A 799 -25.69 4.68 -44.95
CA ASN A 799 -24.76 5.53 -45.68
C ASN A 799 -23.35 4.92 -45.76
N MET A 800 -23.03 3.96 -44.87
CA MET A 800 -21.72 3.31 -44.78
C MET A 800 -21.87 1.78 -44.69
N PRO A 801 -22.43 1.11 -45.72
CA PRO A 801 -22.66 -0.34 -45.69
C PRO A 801 -21.36 -1.15 -45.57
N GLY A 802 -20.21 -0.55 -45.91
CA GLY A 802 -18.89 -1.13 -45.72
C GLY A 802 -18.44 -1.29 -44.26
N GLN A 803 -19.19 -0.76 -43.29
CA GLN A 803 -18.91 -0.91 -41.84
C GLN A 803 -19.75 -2.01 -41.19
N GLY A 804 -20.33 -2.89 -42.02
CA GLY A 804 -21.11 -4.04 -41.61
C GLY A 804 -22.61 -3.79 -41.72
N ARG A 805 -23.34 -4.84 -42.11
CA ARG A 805 -24.75 -4.80 -42.46
C ARG A 805 -25.52 -5.86 -41.67
N LEU A 806 -26.64 -5.43 -41.09
CA LEU A 806 -27.64 -6.32 -40.51
C LEU A 806 -28.95 -6.23 -41.31
N GLU A 807 -29.37 -7.35 -41.86
CA GLU A 807 -30.65 -7.49 -42.55
C GLU A 807 -31.62 -8.35 -41.72
N LEU A 808 -32.80 -7.81 -41.43
CA LEU A 808 -33.85 -8.49 -40.67
C LEU A 808 -35.05 -8.77 -41.59
N LEU A 809 -35.33 -10.05 -41.82
CA LEU A 809 -36.48 -10.54 -42.59
C LEU A 809 -37.53 -11.04 -41.60
N LEU A 810 -38.56 -10.24 -41.35
CA LEU A 810 -39.61 -10.54 -40.37
C LEU A 810 -40.81 -11.21 -41.05
N GLU A 811 -41.30 -12.29 -40.46
CA GLU A 811 -42.51 -13.02 -40.89
C GLU A 811 -43.41 -13.30 -39.68
N GLY A 812 -44.73 -13.41 -39.87
CA GLY A 812 -45.70 -13.55 -38.77
C GLY A 812 -46.03 -12.22 -38.08
N GLY A 813 -46.49 -12.26 -36.83
CA GLY A 813 -46.99 -11.08 -36.12
C GLY A 813 -48.40 -10.64 -36.54
N LEU A 814 -48.86 -9.55 -35.91
CA LEU A 814 -50.14 -8.86 -36.15
C LEU A 814 -50.12 -7.95 -37.38
#